data_AF-A0A5B9WL84-F1
#
_entry.id   AF-A0A5B9WL84-F1
#
_cell.length_a   1.000
_cell.length_b   1.000
_cell.length_c   1.000
_cell.angle_alpha   90.00
_cell.angle_beta   90.00
_cell.angle_gamma   90.00
#
_symmetry.space_group_name_H-M   'P 1'
#
loop_
_entity.id
_entity.type
_entity.pdbx_description
1 polymer ?
#
loop_
_entity_poly.entity_id
_entity_poly.type
_entity_poly.pdbx_seq_one_letter_code
_entity_poly.pdbx_strand_id
1 'polypeptide(L)'
;MNYLQRCVLTCLLLSAGTLVLAQQPGKKKYQGLLWEISGNGLAKPSYLFGTMHVSSKLAFHLSDSFYHCIRMADVVALETDPQRLQEDFSKSSMLRLSASYMTNMSAGIMSKDAFTIGTYADMVRTGLIYRPEMINHLLYRSFAAREDFEEDTFLDMYIYQVGKKMGKRATGVEDFAESERLMLEAYRDAGKDKKTRKLNRDTDKSGDKLNDAYRRGDLDMLDSLSSASFPSAAFLEKFLYKRNENMFRSIDSIIRKDALFAGVGAAHLPGDRGLIHMLRKAGYKVRPIAMTNRDSEQKEQLEKIKAPVTFQPYVSPDGWIKAELPGKLYNFSSLTMLNQLQYADLANGAYYLVSRIRTNALSLGQTSEDVYAKVDSLLYENIPGRIITRKSITNNSHKGFDIVNRTRRGDLQRYQIFITPFEVMIFKLSGTGEYAQGEEAARFFTSIQLQAPAASVWTDYRAPDNSFYVKLPHTPVSGSNFALRSLSKRMEYEALDRQNGNSFLVIRKAIPDYGILEEDTTDISFAEESFQLSSFIKQQKSRQFIRHKGRPCLEIVNQNTDKSYTQTRILLHGTYYYVLSARYRGDKKAAQAFFHSFTPQNPHYNSFLPYTDTSLHYSVTTAVAPDDDDALVEAVSGGGMQEEEYLYRSRSKTFRSDSTGEEIVVSFEKFSRYFSTKDSAEFWQSQEKDLTDEGNYVIATRQFDRLPQSESLLLKMRDTNCSRTILAKVIVRGGAQYTVRAITDETAGPSAFVSTFFDSFKPADTVFGSSIYISKGKALITDFNSTDSTTKAQARKSIGMANYRDEDAPAIIALIHGWNTTEKNYLEIKRDLIQELGFIKHPAILPFLREAYVAANDTASLQHSILLSLVRQQTAAGYALFKELVMQEIPIFSDDNSLHAITSAMQDSLQLAATLFPDMLKLTALTDYKGPVYGLLAELVDSNAVQPSVYAPYISQIAFDARVEVQKELAGEQNLMDRDENERNAGSRMRQENVSLHEYAVLLFPYRNGNKNAERFFARYEASNNPLQQIQLARLYLHHQWPASDSVLLSIAAQEKYRIYLWLALKEINQLDRFPSAWKQQESIAKSVLYGNVPYHIELDSVVLLGKQHTVHRFKKGTVYLYKFRQKEDEEWYLGISGLQPDDEKQSSGNQSLTQFTNIRYSKEKPVAEQFNKVLRQVKYKNRYGWDDDFNRGMLMDSNY
;
A
#
# COMPACT_ATOMS: atom_id res chain seq x y z
N MET A 1 -1.46 -64.43 -79.26
CA MET A 1 -1.45 -62.96 -79.40
C MET A 1 -2.56 -62.20 -78.65
N ASN A 2 -3.54 -62.87 -78.00
CA ASN A 2 -4.63 -62.19 -77.25
C ASN A 2 -4.46 -62.15 -75.71
N TYR A 3 -3.30 -62.58 -75.18
CA TYR A 3 -3.01 -62.51 -73.73
C TYR A 3 -2.15 -61.30 -73.35
N LEU A 4 -1.30 -60.78 -74.25
CA LEU A 4 -0.47 -59.60 -73.94
C LEU A 4 -1.25 -58.28 -73.96
N GLN A 5 -2.32 -58.17 -74.75
CA GLN A 5 -3.16 -56.96 -74.80
C GLN A 5 -4.11 -56.83 -73.60
N ARG A 6 -4.41 -57.92 -72.87
CA ARG A 6 -5.27 -57.87 -71.67
C ARG A 6 -4.48 -57.55 -70.39
N CYS A 7 -3.18 -57.85 -70.32
CA CYS A 7 -2.37 -57.47 -69.16
C CYS A 7 -1.98 -55.98 -69.15
N VAL A 8 -1.78 -55.36 -70.33
CA VAL A 8 -1.40 -53.93 -70.41
C VAL A 8 -2.59 -53.01 -70.10
N LEU A 9 -3.83 -53.39 -70.41
CA LEU A 9 -5.00 -52.56 -70.12
C LEU A 9 -5.39 -52.58 -68.63
N THR A 10 -5.13 -53.68 -67.91
CA THR A 10 -5.43 -53.78 -66.47
C THR A 10 -4.40 -53.03 -65.61
N CYS A 11 -3.14 -52.91 -66.06
CA CYS A 11 -2.13 -52.06 -65.41
C CYS A 11 -2.34 -50.56 -65.65
N LEU A 12 -2.98 -50.18 -66.77
CA LEU A 12 -3.31 -48.78 -67.08
C LEU A 12 -4.59 -48.28 -66.38
N LEU A 13 -5.47 -49.17 -65.93
CA LEU A 13 -6.71 -48.78 -65.23
C LEU A 13 -6.62 -48.83 -63.69
N LEU A 14 -5.58 -49.46 -63.12
CA LEU A 14 -5.32 -49.44 -61.68
C LEU A 14 -4.41 -48.28 -61.22
N SER A 15 -3.85 -47.50 -62.15
CA SER A 15 -3.06 -46.29 -61.85
C SER A 15 -3.85 -44.97 -61.99
N ALA A 16 -5.14 -45.04 -62.31
CA ALA A 16 -6.00 -43.86 -62.50
C ALA A 16 -6.94 -43.57 -61.29
N GLY A 17 -6.67 -44.16 -60.12
CA GLY A 17 -7.59 -44.18 -58.99
C GLY A 17 -7.09 -43.61 -57.67
N THR A 18 -6.05 -42.78 -57.63
CA THR A 18 -5.68 -41.96 -56.45
C THR A 18 -4.91 -40.70 -56.87
N LEU A 19 -5.62 -39.74 -57.49
CA LEU A 19 -5.24 -38.33 -57.37
C LEU A 19 -5.53 -37.88 -55.94
N VAL A 20 -4.64 -38.24 -55.02
CA VAL A 20 -4.50 -37.49 -53.77
C VAL A 20 -3.81 -36.19 -54.17
N LEU A 21 -4.53 -35.08 -54.00
CA LEU A 21 -3.97 -33.76 -53.80
C LEU A 21 -2.93 -33.84 -52.68
N ALA A 22 -1.68 -34.15 -53.04
CA ALA A 22 -0.55 -33.81 -52.22
C ALA A 22 -0.46 -32.28 -52.26
N GLN A 23 -1.11 -31.62 -51.29
CA GLN A 23 -0.84 -30.23 -50.98
C GLN A 23 0.67 -30.09 -50.83
N GLN A 24 1.30 -29.34 -51.74
CA GLN A 24 2.65 -28.86 -51.50
C GLN A 24 2.63 -28.14 -50.15
N PRO A 25 3.51 -28.49 -49.19
CA PRO A 25 3.63 -27.70 -47.97
C PRO A 25 3.94 -26.26 -48.40
N GLY A 26 3.08 -25.32 -48.00
CA GLY A 26 3.13 -23.94 -48.46
C GLY A 26 4.54 -23.36 -48.30
N LYS A 27 5.06 -22.73 -49.35
CA LYS A 27 6.34 -21.99 -49.28
C LYS A 27 6.25 -20.98 -48.14
N LYS A 28 7.09 -21.14 -47.11
CA LYS A 28 7.22 -20.17 -46.02
C LYS A 28 7.68 -18.81 -46.57
N LYS A 29 7.02 -17.73 -46.17
CA LYS A 29 7.20 -16.37 -46.68
C LYS A 29 8.44 -15.71 -46.06
N TYR A 30 8.73 -16.02 -44.79
CA TYR A 30 9.85 -15.46 -44.03
C TYR A 30 10.69 -16.57 -43.38
N GLN A 31 11.73 -17.02 -44.09
CA GLN A 31 12.64 -18.09 -43.66
C GLN A 31 14.08 -17.57 -43.52
N GLY A 32 14.62 -17.61 -42.30
CA GLY A 32 15.97 -17.15 -41.93
C GLY A 32 15.97 -16.04 -40.88
N LEU A 33 17.04 -15.96 -40.06
CA LEU A 33 17.23 -14.91 -39.04
C LEU A 33 18.07 -13.74 -39.54
N LEU A 34 18.94 -13.94 -40.54
CA LEU A 34 19.83 -12.93 -41.10
C LEU A 34 19.36 -12.53 -42.50
N TRP A 35 19.28 -11.22 -42.77
CA TRP A 35 18.73 -10.66 -44.01
C TRP A 35 19.63 -9.55 -44.55
N GLU A 36 19.88 -9.55 -45.86
CA GLU A 36 20.59 -8.49 -46.57
C GLU A 36 19.59 -7.47 -47.14
N ILE A 37 19.90 -6.19 -47.01
CA ILE A 37 19.22 -5.03 -47.59
C ILE A 37 20.14 -4.43 -48.66
N SER A 38 19.67 -4.36 -49.90
CA SER A 38 20.42 -3.79 -51.03
C SER A 38 19.50 -3.09 -52.04
N GLY A 39 20.06 -2.45 -53.07
CA GLY A 39 19.29 -1.70 -54.06
C GLY A 39 18.88 -0.30 -53.57
N ASN A 40 17.93 0.34 -54.25
CA ASN A 40 17.41 1.68 -53.91
C ASN A 40 18.49 2.77 -53.73
N GLY A 41 19.58 2.70 -54.49
CA GLY A 41 20.68 3.67 -54.43
C GLY A 41 21.71 3.44 -53.30
N LEU A 42 21.63 2.34 -52.55
CA LEU A 42 22.62 2.00 -51.52
C LEU A 42 24.00 1.69 -52.13
N ALA A 43 25.04 2.35 -51.62
CA ALA A 43 26.43 2.13 -52.04
C ALA A 43 27.02 0.81 -51.53
N LYS A 44 26.56 0.35 -50.36
CA LYS A 44 26.92 -0.92 -49.74
C LYS A 44 25.67 -1.61 -49.20
N PRO A 45 25.63 -2.95 -49.13
CA PRO A 45 24.55 -3.65 -48.46
C PRO A 45 24.54 -3.37 -46.95
N SER A 46 23.35 -3.41 -46.37
CA SER A 46 23.09 -3.38 -44.93
C SER A 46 22.40 -4.69 -44.52
N TYR A 47 22.31 -4.96 -43.22
CA TYR A 47 21.91 -6.26 -42.69
C TYR A 47 20.95 -6.13 -41.51
N LEU A 48 19.93 -6.99 -41.49
CA LEU A 48 18.97 -7.16 -40.40
C LEU A 48 19.14 -8.54 -39.79
N PHE A 49 19.22 -8.61 -38.47
CA PHE A 49 19.36 -9.86 -37.74
C PHE A 49 18.30 -9.98 -36.64
N GLY A 50 17.53 -11.07 -36.67
CA GLY A 50 16.49 -11.37 -35.69
C GLY A 50 17.08 -11.97 -34.42
N THR A 51 17.10 -11.21 -33.33
CA THR A 51 17.61 -11.62 -32.02
C THR A 51 16.54 -12.26 -31.14
N MET A 52 16.97 -12.89 -30.06
CA MET A 52 16.12 -13.30 -28.94
C MET A 52 16.81 -12.86 -27.64
N HIS A 53 16.07 -12.21 -26.75
CA HIS A 53 16.57 -11.53 -25.55
C HIS A 53 17.00 -12.46 -24.39
N VAL A 54 17.75 -13.52 -24.69
CA VAL A 54 18.17 -14.54 -23.73
C VAL A 54 19.66 -14.84 -23.85
N SER A 55 20.26 -15.30 -22.76
CA SER A 55 21.63 -15.82 -22.70
C SER A 55 21.74 -17.29 -23.11
N SER A 56 20.64 -17.97 -23.42
CA SER A 56 20.66 -19.40 -23.78
C SER A 56 21.57 -19.68 -24.98
N LYS A 57 22.39 -20.75 -24.89
CA LYS A 57 23.24 -21.25 -25.99
C LYS A 57 22.49 -21.48 -27.31
N LEU A 58 21.17 -21.70 -27.25
CA LEU A 58 20.30 -21.79 -28.42
C LEU A 58 20.40 -20.55 -29.33
N ALA A 59 20.49 -19.37 -28.73
CA ALA A 59 20.50 -18.10 -29.45
C ALA A 59 21.84 -17.83 -30.16
N PHE A 60 22.91 -18.55 -29.80
CA PHE A 60 24.30 -18.33 -30.23
C PHE A 60 24.80 -19.31 -31.30
N HIS A 61 23.90 -19.85 -32.11
CA HIS A 61 24.27 -20.61 -33.32
C HIS A 61 24.71 -19.66 -34.45
N LEU A 62 25.80 -18.93 -34.22
CA LEU A 62 26.31 -17.88 -35.11
C LEU A 62 27.27 -18.46 -36.14
N SER A 63 27.09 -18.05 -37.40
CA SER A 63 27.85 -18.54 -38.55
C SER A 63 28.94 -17.56 -39.01
N ASP A 64 29.83 -18.03 -39.87
CA ASP A 64 30.80 -17.20 -40.60
C ASP A 64 30.14 -15.97 -41.26
N SER A 65 28.95 -16.16 -41.82
CA SER A 65 28.14 -15.16 -42.49
C SER A 65 27.69 -14.05 -41.55
N PHE A 66 27.36 -14.38 -40.30
CA PHE A 66 27.02 -13.39 -39.27
C PHE A 66 28.19 -12.44 -39.01
N TYR A 67 29.38 -12.97 -38.73
CA TYR A 67 30.57 -12.16 -38.48
C TYR A 67 31.04 -11.40 -39.72
N HIS A 68 30.91 -12.01 -40.91
CA HIS A 68 31.21 -11.34 -42.17
C HIS A 68 30.32 -10.11 -42.39
N CYS A 69 29.01 -10.23 -42.14
CA CYS A 69 28.09 -9.10 -42.27
C CYS A 69 28.42 -7.96 -41.30
N ILE A 70 28.77 -8.27 -40.04
CA ILE A 70 29.22 -7.23 -39.08
C ILE A 70 30.51 -6.57 -39.56
N ARG A 71 31.48 -7.32 -40.11
CA ARG A 71 32.71 -6.76 -40.68
C ARG A 71 32.45 -5.81 -41.85
N MET A 72 31.46 -6.10 -42.68
CA MET A 72 31.10 -5.29 -43.85
C MET A 72 30.29 -4.04 -43.51
N ALA A 73 29.66 -4.01 -42.34
CA ALA A 73 28.95 -2.84 -41.85
C ALA A 73 29.89 -1.74 -41.34
N ASP A 74 29.45 -0.49 -41.42
CA ASP A 74 30.10 0.68 -40.85
C ASP A 74 29.54 1.00 -39.45
N VAL A 75 28.27 0.63 -39.20
CA VAL A 75 27.52 0.86 -37.96
C VAL A 75 26.85 -0.44 -37.49
N VAL A 76 26.86 -0.69 -36.18
CA VAL A 76 26.06 -1.72 -35.51
C VAL A 76 24.95 -1.03 -34.72
N ALA A 77 23.71 -1.48 -34.87
CA ALA A 77 22.60 -0.97 -34.06
C ALA A 77 21.83 -2.08 -33.36
N LEU A 78 21.36 -1.80 -32.15
CA LEU A 78 20.37 -2.62 -31.45
C LEU A 78 19.04 -1.86 -31.35
N GLU A 79 18.01 -2.46 -30.76
CA GLU A 79 16.74 -1.76 -30.50
C GLU A 79 16.98 -0.44 -29.74
N THR A 80 17.68 -0.51 -28.61
CA THR A 80 18.09 0.66 -27.82
C THR A 80 19.58 0.92 -27.96
N ASP A 81 20.01 2.18 -27.87
CA ASP A 81 21.43 2.54 -27.93
C ASP A 81 22.18 2.04 -26.68
N PRO A 82 23.07 1.04 -26.81
CA PRO A 82 23.76 0.48 -25.65
C PRO A 82 24.64 1.51 -24.94
N GLN A 83 25.13 2.53 -25.65
CA GLN A 83 26.03 3.54 -25.08
C GLN A 83 25.31 4.48 -24.10
N ARG A 84 24.00 4.64 -24.26
CA ARG A 84 23.14 5.48 -23.40
C ARG A 84 22.34 4.69 -22.38
N LEU A 85 22.25 3.37 -22.56
CA LEU A 85 21.39 2.46 -21.82
C LEU A 85 21.46 2.62 -20.29
N GLN A 86 22.65 2.82 -19.72
CA GLN A 86 22.79 3.03 -18.27
C GLN A 86 22.23 4.37 -17.79
N GLU A 87 22.41 5.44 -18.58
CA GLU A 87 21.82 6.74 -18.29
C GLU A 87 20.30 6.67 -18.42
N ASP A 88 19.81 6.02 -19.48
CA ASP A 88 18.40 5.86 -19.76
C ASP A 88 17.71 5.06 -18.64
N PHE A 89 18.28 3.94 -18.18
CA PHE A 89 17.76 3.20 -17.03
C PHE A 89 17.82 4.01 -15.73
N SER A 90 18.84 4.84 -15.51
CA SER A 90 18.87 5.71 -14.32
C SER A 90 17.72 6.73 -14.29
N LYS A 91 17.06 6.95 -15.43
CA LYS A 91 15.91 7.84 -15.62
C LYS A 91 14.62 7.09 -15.98
N SER A 92 14.60 5.75 -15.92
CA SER A 92 13.43 4.94 -16.27
C SER A 92 12.30 5.12 -15.26
N SER A 93 11.10 5.42 -15.76
CA SER A 93 9.87 5.49 -14.95
C SER A 93 9.50 4.12 -14.38
N MET A 94 9.66 3.05 -15.16
CA MET A 94 9.37 1.69 -14.67
C MET A 94 10.26 1.28 -13.51
N LEU A 95 11.56 1.58 -13.58
CA LEU A 95 12.47 1.26 -12.50
C LEU A 95 12.16 2.08 -11.25
N ARG A 96 11.87 3.38 -11.38
CA ARG A 96 11.46 4.21 -10.24
C ARG A 96 10.19 3.68 -9.58
N LEU A 97 9.19 3.25 -10.36
CA LEU A 97 7.99 2.63 -9.82
C LEU A 97 8.32 1.37 -9.01
N SER A 98 9.12 0.46 -9.56
CA SER A 98 9.51 -0.76 -8.84
C SER A 98 10.25 -0.46 -7.52
N ALA A 99 11.12 0.55 -7.52
CA ALA A 99 11.76 1.06 -6.31
C ALA A 99 10.74 1.62 -5.31
N SER A 100 9.77 2.40 -5.78
CA SER A 100 8.74 3.03 -4.95
C SER A 100 7.90 1.99 -4.20
N TYR A 101 7.52 0.87 -4.84
CA TYR A 101 6.80 -0.23 -4.18
C TYR A 101 7.62 -0.84 -3.03
N MET A 102 8.92 -1.04 -3.23
CA MET A 102 9.81 -1.55 -2.17
C MET A 102 10.00 -0.57 -1.03
N THR A 103 10.09 0.73 -1.31
CA THR A 103 10.35 1.75 -0.28
C THR A 103 9.08 2.28 0.40
N ASN A 104 7.92 2.21 -0.26
CA ASN A 104 6.66 2.76 0.25
C ASN A 104 5.85 1.77 1.10
N MET A 105 6.18 0.47 1.09
CA MET A 105 5.56 -0.52 2.01
C MET A 105 5.75 -0.17 3.50
N SER A 106 6.73 0.68 3.86
CA SER A 106 6.93 1.20 5.22
C SER A 106 7.02 2.73 5.31
N ALA A 107 6.86 3.46 4.20
CA ALA A 107 6.93 4.92 4.20
C ALA A 107 5.66 5.50 4.84
N GLY A 108 5.83 6.31 5.90
CA GLY A 108 4.74 7.01 6.57
C GLY A 108 4.34 6.48 7.95
N ILE A 109 4.81 5.30 8.36
CA ILE A 109 4.52 4.72 9.69
C ILE A 109 5.82 4.54 10.48
N MET A 110 5.81 4.90 11.76
CA MET A 110 6.94 4.67 12.68
C MET A 110 7.15 3.17 12.94
N SER A 111 8.28 2.61 12.49
CA SER A 111 8.67 1.24 12.85
C SER A 111 9.38 1.17 14.21
N LYS A 112 9.30 0.01 14.87
CA LYS A 112 9.96 -0.27 16.17
C LYS A 112 11.48 -0.10 16.13
N ASP A 113 12.11 -0.30 14.99
CA ASP A 113 13.55 -0.26 14.78
C ASP A 113 14.04 1.01 14.03
N ALA A 114 13.16 1.97 13.76
CA ALA A 114 13.44 3.17 12.96
C ALA A 114 14.73 3.92 13.37
N PHE A 115 15.05 3.96 14.66
CA PHE A 115 16.22 4.60 15.25
C PHE A 115 17.18 3.64 15.95
N THR A 116 16.95 2.32 15.86
CA THR A 116 17.87 1.33 16.41
C THR A 116 19.20 1.37 15.67
N ILE A 117 20.30 1.30 16.41
CA ILE A 117 21.65 1.10 15.88
C ILE A 117 21.96 -0.39 15.94
N GLY A 118 21.90 -1.05 14.78
CA GLY A 118 22.15 -2.47 14.61
C GLY A 118 23.62 -2.81 14.34
N THR A 119 23.90 -4.10 14.15
CA THR A 119 25.20 -4.55 13.65
C THR A 119 25.26 -4.37 12.14
N TYR A 120 26.48 -4.18 11.61
CA TYR A 120 26.72 -3.95 10.18
C TYR A 120 27.19 -5.22 9.43
N ALA A 121 27.37 -6.34 10.15
CA ALA A 121 27.96 -7.55 9.58
C ALA A 121 27.14 -8.10 8.42
N ASP A 122 25.81 -8.09 8.52
CA ASP A 122 24.92 -8.58 7.46
C ASP A 122 24.95 -7.67 6.22
N MET A 123 25.07 -6.36 6.43
CA MET A 123 25.22 -5.39 5.33
C MET A 123 26.58 -5.56 4.63
N VAL A 124 27.67 -5.73 5.39
CA VAL A 124 29.00 -6.06 4.84
C VAL A 124 28.96 -7.38 4.08
N ARG A 125 28.35 -8.43 4.65
CA ARG A 125 28.14 -9.71 3.98
C ARG A 125 27.44 -9.53 2.63
N THR A 126 26.33 -8.80 2.64
CA THR A 126 25.57 -8.46 1.44
C THR A 126 26.48 -7.76 0.43
N GLY A 127 27.23 -6.73 0.82
CA GLY A 127 28.13 -6.00 -0.08
C GLY A 127 29.27 -6.83 -0.69
N LEU A 128 29.75 -7.87 0.01
CA LEU A 128 30.78 -8.79 -0.51
C LEU A 128 30.22 -9.76 -1.56
N ILE A 129 29.03 -10.32 -1.29
CA ILE A 129 28.35 -11.32 -2.13
C ILE A 129 27.70 -10.66 -3.34
N TYR A 130 27.15 -9.46 -3.16
CA TYR A 130 26.19 -8.85 -4.08
C TYR A 130 26.70 -8.80 -5.54
N ARG A 131 25.85 -9.32 -6.42
CA ARG A 131 25.93 -9.16 -7.88
C ARG A 131 24.77 -8.24 -8.26
N PRO A 132 25.03 -7.02 -8.74
CA PRO A 132 23.94 -6.09 -9.00
C PRO A 132 22.98 -6.64 -10.05
N GLU A 133 21.70 -6.71 -9.70
CA GLU A 133 20.64 -7.19 -10.60
C GLU A 133 20.57 -6.33 -11.86
N MET A 134 20.73 -5.01 -11.71
CA MET A 134 20.84 -4.09 -12.84
C MET A 134 22.02 -4.44 -13.76
N ILE A 135 23.17 -4.82 -13.20
CA ILE A 135 24.30 -5.29 -14.01
C ILE A 135 23.97 -6.61 -14.69
N ASN A 136 23.26 -7.53 -14.02
CA ASN A 136 22.77 -8.75 -14.66
C ASN A 136 21.90 -8.40 -15.87
N HIS A 137 20.92 -7.50 -15.75
CA HIS A 137 20.07 -7.09 -16.88
C HIS A 137 20.83 -6.41 -18.03
N LEU A 138 21.90 -5.66 -17.71
CA LEU A 138 22.72 -4.94 -18.66
C LEU A 138 23.73 -5.83 -19.39
N LEU A 139 24.35 -6.80 -18.70
CA LEU A 139 25.48 -7.57 -19.25
C LEU A 139 25.13 -9.03 -19.56
N TYR A 140 24.34 -9.68 -18.73
CA TYR A 140 24.29 -11.15 -18.69
C TYR A 140 22.90 -11.70 -19.02
N ARG A 141 21.84 -11.18 -18.38
CA ARG A 141 20.46 -11.70 -18.37
C ARG A 141 20.41 -13.19 -18.03
N SER A 142 21.29 -13.63 -17.12
CA SER A 142 21.41 -15.02 -16.72
C SER A 142 20.50 -15.36 -15.55
N PHE A 143 20.13 -16.64 -15.46
CA PHE A 143 19.40 -17.18 -14.31
C PHE A 143 20.30 -18.15 -13.54
N ALA A 144 20.43 -17.97 -12.23
CA ALA A 144 21.38 -18.71 -11.39
C ALA A 144 21.28 -20.25 -11.56
N ALA A 145 20.07 -20.80 -11.70
CA ALA A 145 19.87 -22.24 -11.86
C ALA A 145 20.20 -22.78 -13.27
N ARG A 146 20.43 -21.90 -14.26
CA ARG A 146 20.69 -22.24 -15.67
C ARG A 146 22.02 -21.67 -16.18
N GLU A 147 22.83 -21.03 -15.33
CA GLU A 147 24.08 -20.36 -15.70
C GLU A 147 25.04 -21.26 -16.52
N ASP A 148 25.08 -22.57 -16.28
CA ASP A 148 25.93 -23.53 -17.02
C ASP A 148 25.44 -23.83 -18.46
N PHE A 149 24.16 -23.58 -18.74
CA PHE A 149 23.52 -23.76 -20.04
C PHE A 149 23.37 -22.46 -20.84
N GLU A 150 23.92 -21.38 -20.29
CA GLU A 150 23.87 -20.03 -20.83
C GLU A 150 25.27 -19.59 -21.29
N GLU A 151 25.31 -18.57 -22.13
CA GLU A 151 26.51 -17.87 -22.59
C GLU A 151 26.89 -16.76 -21.60
N ASP A 152 28.03 -16.11 -21.82
CA ASP A 152 28.52 -15.04 -20.95
C ASP A 152 27.77 -13.72 -21.11
N THR A 153 26.92 -13.60 -22.13
CA THR A 153 26.04 -12.46 -22.37
C THR A 153 24.81 -12.89 -23.16
N PHE A 154 23.86 -11.99 -23.36
CA PHE A 154 22.71 -12.22 -24.24
C PHE A 154 23.01 -11.71 -25.66
N LEU A 155 22.31 -12.28 -26.65
CA LEU A 155 22.70 -12.15 -28.06
C LEU A 155 22.77 -10.71 -28.57
N ASP A 156 21.84 -9.84 -28.17
CA ASP A 156 21.85 -8.43 -28.55
C ASP A 156 23.14 -7.75 -28.06
N MET A 157 23.50 -7.95 -26.78
CA MET A 157 24.72 -7.39 -26.21
C MET A 157 25.99 -7.96 -26.86
N TYR A 158 25.98 -9.24 -27.22
CA TYR A 158 27.08 -9.85 -27.98
C TYR A 158 27.31 -9.16 -29.34
N ILE A 159 26.25 -8.83 -30.09
CA ILE A 159 26.34 -8.09 -31.36
C ILE A 159 27.04 -6.74 -31.14
N TYR A 160 26.65 -6.00 -30.10
CA TYR A 160 27.29 -4.74 -29.75
C TYR A 160 28.78 -4.91 -29.40
N GLN A 161 29.11 -5.90 -28.57
CA GLN A 161 30.48 -6.19 -28.17
C GLN A 161 31.37 -6.53 -29.38
N VAL A 162 30.90 -7.41 -30.27
CA VAL A 162 31.61 -7.75 -31.51
C VAL A 162 31.82 -6.51 -32.39
N GLY A 163 30.78 -5.70 -32.57
CA GLY A 163 30.86 -4.44 -33.31
C GLY A 163 31.92 -3.50 -32.75
N LYS A 164 31.93 -3.27 -31.44
CA LYS A 164 32.93 -2.42 -30.77
C LYS A 164 34.35 -2.97 -30.91
N LYS A 165 34.55 -4.28 -30.75
CA LYS A 165 35.85 -4.94 -30.91
C LYS A 165 36.35 -4.89 -32.36
N MET A 166 35.45 -4.81 -33.34
CA MET A 166 35.76 -4.60 -34.76
C MET A 166 35.85 -3.10 -35.15
N GLY A 167 35.82 -2.18 -34.19
CA GLY A 167 35.96 -0.74 -34.44
C GLY A 167 34.74 -0.08 -35.10
N LYS A 168 33.55 -0.69 -35.02
CA LYS A 168 32.32 -0.16 -35.62
C LYS A 168 31.71 0.94 -34.74
N ARG A 169 30.99 1.87 -35.38
CA ARG A 169 30.11 2.80 -34.65
C ARG A 169 28.91 2.04 -34.10
N ALA A 170 28.39 2.46 -32.95
CA ALA A 170 27.21 1.88 -32.33
C ALA A 170 26.09 2.90 -32.19
N THR A 171 24.83 2.46 -32.30
CA THR A 171 23.64 3.29 -32.08
C THR A 171 22.41 2.42 -31.75
N GLY A 172 21.24 3.05 -31.57
CA GLY A 172 19.93 2.39 -31.43
C GLY A 172 19.04 2.65 -32.65
N VAL A 173 18.08 1.77 -32.91
CA VAL A 173 17.01 2.03 -33.91
C VAL A 173 15.72 2.55 -33.29
N GLU A 174 15.65 2.63 -31.96
CA GLU A 174 14.57 3.25 -31.20
C GLU A 174 15.09 4.30 -30.22
N ASP A 175 14.22 5.24 -29.87
CA ASP A 175 14.41 6.13 -28.72
C ASP A 175 13.91 5.43 -27.44
N PHE A 176 14.72 5.43 -26.38
CA PHE A 176 14.38 4.72 -25.13
C PHE A 176 13.12 5.29 -24.48
N ALA A 177 13.01 6.62 -24.37
CA ALA A 177 11.88 7.26 -23.69
C ALA A 177 10.57 7.03 -24.46
N GLU A 178 10.62 7.09 -25.79
CA GLU A 178 9.47 6.77 -26.64
C GLU A 178 9.08 5.29 -26.53
N SER A 179 10.05 4.37 -26.52
CA SER A 179 9.82 2.92 -26.41
C SER A 179 9.26 2.54 -25.05
N GLU A 180 9.81 3.10 -23.97
CA GLU A 180 9.28 2.93 -22.61
C GLU A 180 7.83 3.42 -22.57
N ARG A 181 7.55 4.63 -23.06
CA ARG A 181 6.18 5.17 -23.14
C ARG A 181 5.22 4.26 -23.92
N LEU A 182 5.61 3.77 -25.10
CA LEU A 182 4.77 2.89 -25.92
C LEU A 182 4.46 1.57 -25.21
N MET A 183 5.45 0.98 -24.53
CA MET A 183 5.27 -0.22 -23.73
C MET A 183 4.34 0.05 -22.53
N LEU A 184 4.49 1.18 -21.83
CA LEU A 184 3.60 1.59 -20.75
C LEU A 184 2.16 1.76 -21.21
N GLU A 185 1.97 2.43 -22.34
CA GLU A 185 0.64 2.56 -22.95
C GLU A 185 0.06 1.21 -23.38
N ALA A 186 0.89 0.27 -23.86
CA ALA A 186 0.46 -1.07 -24.22
C ALA A 186 -0.10 -1.82 -23.00
N TYR A 187 0.62 -1.81 -21.87
CA TYR A 187 0.16 -2.45 -20.63
C TYR A 187 -1.14 -1.82 -20.10
N ARG A 188 -1.24 -0.49 -20.11
CA ARG A 188 -2.46 0.23 -19.72
C ARG A 188 -3.65 -0.16 -20.61
N ASP A 189 -3.46 -0.18 -21.92
CA ASP A 189 -4.54 -0.49 -22.86
C ASP A 189 -4.96 -1.97 -22.78
N ALA A 190 -4.03 -2.88 -22.45
CA ALA A 190 -4.34 -4.29 -22.15
C ALA A 190 -5.21 -4.44 -20.89
N GLY A 191 -4.90 -3.69 -19.83
CA GLY A 191 -5.70 -3.68 -18.59
C GLY A 191 -7.14 -3.19 -18.80
N LYS A 192 -7.37 -2.34 -19.81
CA LYS A 192 -8.71 -1.82 -20.17
C LYS A 192 -9.52 -2.78 -21.06
N ASP A 193 -8.89 -3.78 -21.69
CA ASP A 193 -9.58 -4.67 -22.61
C ASP A 193 -10.32 -5.79 -21.87
N LYS A 194 -11.66 -5.69 -21.87
CA LYS A 194 -12.58 -6.70 -21.28
C LYS A 194 -12.54 -8.07 -21.96
N LYS A 195 -11.95 -8.16 -23.16
CA LYS A 195 -11.76 -9.41 -23.91
C LYS A 195 -10.33 -9.93 -23.79
N THR A 196 -9.63 -9.61 -22.71
CA THR A 196 -8.32 -10.19 -22.42
C THR A 196 -8.44 -11.71 -22.56
N ARG A 197 -7.72 -12.27 -23.54
CA ARG A 197 -7.68 -13.72 -23.70
C ARG A 197 -7.17 -14.28 -22.38
N LYS A 198 -7.93 -15.14 -21.70
CA LYS A 198 -7.42 -15.90 -20.55
C LYS A 198 -6.11 -16.54 -21.02
N LEU A 199 -4.99 -16.12 -20.44
CA LEU A 199 -3.70 -16.71 -20.73
C LEU A 199 -3.84 -18.19 -20.37
N ASN A 200 -3.89 -19.08 -21.37
CA ASN A 200 -4.02 -20.51 -21.12
C ASN A 200 -2.78 -20.94 -20.34
N ARG A 201 -2.99 -21.35 -19.09
CA ARG A 201 -1.97 -21.84 -18.14
C ARG A 201 -1.37 -23.21 -18.52
N ASP A 202 -1.52 -23.65 -19.78
CA ASP A 202 -0.77 -24.78 -20.34
C ASP A 202 0.58 -24.25 -20.88
N THR A 203 1.38 -23.68 -19.98
CA THR A 203 2.61 -22.94 -20.31
C THR A 203 3.85 -23.82 -20.54
N ASP A 204 3.80 -25.12 -20.22
CA ASP A 204 4.99 -25.98 -20.34
C ASP A 204 5.33 -26.40 -21.79
N LYS A 205 4.39 -26.33 -22.74
CA LYS A 205 4.63 -26.78 -24.14
C LYS A 205 4.76 -25.64 -25.17
N SER A 206 4.52 -24.38 -24.80
CA SER A 206 4.58 -23.23 -25.71
C SER A 206 6.01 -22.67 -25.87
N GLY A 207 6.79 -22.65 -24.79
CA GLY A 207 8.18 -22.17 -24.80
C GLY A 207 9.09 -22.99 -25.73
N ASP A 208 8.97 -24.32 -25.71
CA ASP A 208 9.76 -25.20 -26.57
C ASP A 208 9.48 -25.00 -28.06
N LYS A 209 8.20 -24.79 -28.42
CA LYS A 209 7.81 -24.49 -29.80
C LYS A 209 8.38 -23.17 -30.30
N LEU A 210 8.47 -22.16 -29.43
CA LEU A 210 9.06 -20.87 -29.75
C LEU A 210 10.58 -20.98 -29.94
N ASN A 211 11.26 -21.71 -29.05
CA ASN A 211 12.68 -22.02 -29.18
C ASN A 211 12.98 -22.80 -30.48
N ASP A 212 12.15 -23.79 -30.84
CA ASP A 212 12.28 -24.58 -32.06
C ASP A 212 12.03 -23.76 -33.33
N ALA A 213 11.06 -22.85 -33.30
CA ALA A 213 10.80 -21.93 -34.40
C ALA A 213 11.99 -20.98 -34.63
N TYR A 214 12.55 -20.42 -33.55
CA TYR A 214 13.75 -19.58 -33.62
C TYR A 214 14.96 -20.36 -34.14
N ARG A 215 15.22 -21.58 -33.63
CA ARG A 215 16.35 -22.44 -34.09
C ARG A 215 16.29 -22.73 -35.58
N ARG A 216 15.08 -22.89 -36.13
CA ARG A 216 14.87 -23.14 -37.56
C ARG A 216 14.80 -21.86 -38.39
N GLY A 217 14.90 -20.67 -37.79
CA GLY A 217 14.69 -19.39 -38.47
C GLY A 217 13.29 -19.26 -39.09
N ASP A 218 12.28 -19.90 -38.50
CA ASP A 218 10.90 -19.91 -38.99
C ASP A 218 10.14 -18.71 -38.42
N LEU A 219 10.30 -17.55 -39.07
CA LEU A 219 9.72 -16.29 -38.59
C LEU A 219 8.19 -16.28 -38.71
N ASP A 220 7.62 -16.99 -39.69
CA ASP A 220 6.16 -17.13 -39.85
C ASP A 220 5.55 -17.85 -38.62
N MET A 221 6.22 -18.89 -38.12
CA MET A 221 5.80 -19.60 -36.90
C MET A 221 6.00 -18.74 -35.64
N LEU A 222 7.10 -17.98 -35.55
CA LEU A 222 7.34 -17.08 -34.41
C LEU A 222 6.28 -15.97 -34.33
N ASP A 223 5.90 -15.38 -35.46
CA ASP A 223 4.82 -14.38 -35.52
C ASP A 223 3.49 -14.96 -35.02
N SER A 224 3.16 -16.17 -35.44
CA SER A 224 1.93 -16.87 -35.04
C SER A 224 1.91 -17.18 -33.54
N LEU A 225 3.02 -17.69 -32.99
CA LEU A 225 3.13 -18.05 -31.56
C LEU A 225 3.15 -16.81 -30.65
N SER A 226 3.88 -15.76 -31.05
CA SER A 226 3.94 -14.50 -30.29
C SER A 226 2.60 -13.77 -30.31
N SER A 227 1.95 -13.66 -31.48
CA SER A 227 0.63 -13.08 -31.65
C SER A 227 -0.46 -13.78 -30.82
N ALA A 228 -0.35 -15.11 -30.65
CA ALA A 228 -1.25 -15.87 -29.79
C ALA A 228 -1.03 -15.61 -28.29
N SER A 229 0.16 -15.18 -27.90
CA SER A 229 0.56 -14.94 -26.51
C SER A 229 0.27 -13.53 -26.01
N PHE A 230 0.01 -12.57 -26.90
CA PHE A 230 -0.31 -11.19 -26.51
C PHE A 230 -1.76 -11.05 -26.01
N PRO A 231 -2.00 -10.20 -24.99
CA PRO A 231 -3.29 -10.12 -24.31
C PRO A 231 -4.41 -9.51 -25.18
N SER A 232 -4.08 -8.59 -26.09
CA SER A 232 -5.03 -7.89 -26.97
C SER A 232 -4.39 -7.33 -28.24
N ALA A 233 -5.22 -6.94 -29.21
CA ALA A 233 -4.77 -6.26 -30.41
C ALA A 233 -4.22 -4.84 -30.11
N ALA A 234 -4.79 -4.15 -29.11
CA ALA A 234 -4.32 -2.84 -28.67
C ALA A 234 -2.91 -2.93 -28.03
N PHE A 235 -2.66 -3.98 -27.25
CA PHE A 235 -1.32 -4.28 -26.75
C PHE A 235 -0.35 -4.51 -27.91
N LEU A 236 -0.71 -5.38 -28.86
CA LEU A 236 0.13 -5.69 -30.03
C LEU A 236 0.46 -4.45 -30.89
N GLU A 237 -0.51 -3.56 -31.08
CA GLU A 237 -0.32 -2.31 -31.83
C GLU A 237 0.84 -1.47 -31.29
N LYS A 238 0.90 -1.30 -29.96
CA LYS A 238 1.88 -0.43 -29.31
C LYS A 238 3.17 -1.15 -28.93
N PHE A 239 3.05 -2.38 -28.45
CA PHE A 239 4.19 -3.20 -28.03
C PHE A 239 5.06 -3.66 -29.21
N LEU A 240 4.48 -3.78 -30.42
CA LEU A 240 5.20 -4.28 -31.60
C LEU A 240 5.09 -3.36 -32.82
N TYR A 241 3.90 -3.04 -33.31
CA TYR A 241 3.77 -2.42 -34.64
C TYR A 241 4.19 -0.95 -34.69
N LYS A 242 3.85 -0.14 -33.69
CA LYS A 242 4.31 1.25 -33.60
C LYS A 242 5.83 1.34 -33.45
N ARG A 243 6.40 0.41 -32.68
CA ARG A 243 7.84 0.21 -32.56
C ARG A 243 8.50 -0.17 -33.89
N ASN A 244 7.88 -1.05 -34.68
CA ASN A 244 8.34 -1.38 -36.05
C ASN A 244 8.38 -0.15 -36.97
N GLU A 245 7.37 0.72 -36.90
CA GLU A 245 7.34 1.96 -37.69
C GLU A 245 8.49 2.89 -37.32
N ASN A 246 8.79 3.03 -36.03
CA ASN A 246 9.89 3.85 -35.52
C ASN A 246 11.25 3.26 -35.94
N MET A 247 11.45 1.96 -35.71
CA MET A 247 12.66 1.25 -36.15
C MET A 247 12.89 1.34 -37.65
N PHE A 248 11.84 1.19 -38.46
CA PHE A 248 11.93 1.32 -39.91
C PHE A 248 12.45 2.70 -40.32
N ARG A 249 11.93 3.79 -39.71
CA ARG A 249 12.38 5.15 -40.00
C ARG A 249 13.85 5.35 -39.64
N SER A 250 14.27 4.86 -38.48
CA SER A 250 15.67 4.91 -38.04
C SER A 250 16.59 4.13 -38.98
N ILE A 251 16.21 2.89 -39.33
CA ILE A 251 16.96 2.04 -40.25
C ILE A 251 17.06 2.71 -41.63
N ASP A 252 15.95 3.16 -42.22
CA ASP A 252 15.95 3.84 -43.53
C ASP A 252 16.87 5.07 -43.54
N SER A 253 16.85 5.86 -42.46
CA SER A 253 17.71 7.03 -42.30
C SER A 253 19.20 6.67 -42.25
N ILE A 254 19.57 5.62 -41.51
CA ILE A 254 20.97 5.19 -41.35
C ILE A 254 21.49 4.56 -42.64
N ILE A 255 20.76 3.61 -43.23
CA ILE A 255 21.25 2.83 -44.39
C ILE A 255 21.51 3.70 -45.62
N ARG A 256 20.81 4.83 -45.77
CA ARG A 256 21.06 5.80 -46.85
C ARG A 256 22.44 6.46 -46.77
N LYS A 257 23.07 6.45 -45.60
CA LYS A 257 24.38 7.09 -45.35
C LYS A 257 25.49 6.08 -45.15
N ASP A 258 25.22 5.04 -44.37
CA ASP A 258 26.22 4.10 -43.86
C ASP A 258 25.73 2.66 -43.95
N ALA A 259 26.64 1.70 -44.19
CA ALA A 259 26.28 0.28 -44.10
C ALA A 259 25.94 -0.10 -42.64
N LEU A 260 24.77 -0.67 -42.41
CA LEU A 260 24.25 -0.98 -41.09
C LEU A 260 24.19 -2.49 -40.86
N PHE A 261 24.53 -2.94 -39.65
CA PHE A 261 24.11 -4.23 -39.12
C PHE A 261 23.19 -3.99 -37.92
N ALA A 262 21.89 -4.28 -38.06
CA ALA A 262 20.90 -4.05 -37.02
C ALA A 262 20.40 -5.37 -36.40
N GLY A 263 20.60 -5.53 -35.09
CA GLY A 263 20.03 -6.61 -34.28
C GLY A 263 18.73 -6.15 -33.63
N VAL A 264 17.62 -6.77 -34.00
CA VAL A 264 16.28 -6.47 -33.47
C VAL A 264 15.57 -7.78 -33.15
N GLY A 265 14.69 -7.79 -32.16
CA GLY A 265 13.95 -8.98 -31.76
C GLY A 265 13.27 -9.64 -32.97
N ALA A 266 13.38 -10.96 -33.10
CA ALA A 266 12.90 -11.69 -34.27
C ALA A 266 11.39 -11.49 -34.54
N ALA A 267 10.60 -11.14 -33.52
CA ALA A 267 9.18 -10.78 -33.66
C ALA A 267 8.94 -9.51 -34.49
N HIS A 268 9.92 -8.63 -34.63
CA HIS A 268 9.80 -7.38 -35.40
C HIS A 268 9.97 -7.57 -36.93
N LEU A 269 10.48 -8.72 -37.36
CA LEU A 269 10.84 -8.98 -38.76
C LEU A 269 9.67 -9.42 -39.67
N PRO A 270 8.83 -10.41 -39.31
CA PRO A 270 7.81 -10.98 -40.19
C PRO A 270 6.48 -10.20 -40.19
N GLY A 271 5.55 -10.64 -41.03
CA GLY A 271 4.20 -10.07 -41.15
C GLY A 271 4.12 -8.88 -42.11
N ASP A 272 2.90 -8.36 -42.30
CA ASP A 272 2.65 -7.23 -43.21
C ASP A 272 3.02 -5.87 -42.60
N ARG A 273 3.21 -5.84 -41.27
CA ARG A 273 3.76 -4.70 -40.51
C ARG A 273 5.11 -5.04 -39.88
N GLY A 274 5.83 -6.02 -40.43
CA GLY A 274 7.21 -6.32 -40.07
C GLY A 274 8.23 -5.50 -40.85
N LEU A 275 9.43 -5.36 -40.31
CA LEU A 275 10.52 -4.59 -40.90
C LEU A 275 10.91 -5.06 -42.31
N ILE A 276 10.90 -6.38 -42.56
CA ILE A 276 11.22 -6.93 -43.89
C ILE A 276 10.21 -6.44 -44.93
N HIS A 277 8.92 -6.46 -44.59
CA HIS A 277 7.87 -5.99 -45.48
C HIS A 277 7.97 -4.49 -45.72
N MET A 278 8.16 -3.69 -44.66
CA MET A 278 8.28 -2.23 -44.75
C MET A 278 9.45 -1.80 -45.64
N LEU A 279 10.62 -2.43 -45.49
CA LEU A 279 11.80 -2.15 -46.33
C LEU A 279 11.58 -2.51 -47.80
N ARG A 280 10.95 -3.67 -48.08
CA ARG A 280 10.59 -4.05 -49.46
C ARG A 280 9.62 -3.05 -50.08
N LYS A 281 8.61 -2.63 -49.31
CA LYS A 281 7.63 -1.62 -49.73
C LYS A 281 8.27 -0.25 -49.99
N ALA A 282 9.34 0.09 -49.26
CA ALA A 282 10.13 1.30 -49.44
C ALA A 282 11.09 1.25 -50.65
N GLY A 283 11.12 0.14 -51.40
CA GLY A 283 11.91 0.00 -52.64
C GLY A 283 13.24 -0.74 -52.47
N TYR A 284 13.58 -1.22 -51.28
CA TYR A 284 14.80 -2.02 -51.07
C TYR A 284 14.61 -3.48 -51.47
N LYS A 285 15.67 -4.11 -51.95
CA LYS A 285 15.74 -5.57 -52.10
C LYS A 285 16.15 -6.16 -50.76
N VAL A 286 15.29 -7.01 -50.18
CA VAL A 286 15.55 -7.67 -48.89
C VAL A 286 15.51 -9.19 -49.07
N ARG A 287 16.64 -9.88 -48.89
CA ARG A 287 16.79 -11.33 -49.10
C ARG A 287 17.40 -12.04 -47.88
N PRO A 288 17.02 -13.30 -47.58
CA PRO A 288 17.61 -14.03 -46.47
C PRO A 288 19.04 -14.47 -46.80
N ILE A 289 19.90 -14.53 -45.78
CA ILE A 289 21.26 -15.09 -45.82
C ILE A 289 21.25 -16.42 -45.06
N ALA A 290 21.78 -17.48 -45.67
CA ALA A 290 21.86 -18.80 -45.04
C ALA A 290 22.93 -18.82 -43.94
N MET A 291 22.62 -19.46 -42.81
CA MET A 291 23.54 -19.66 -41.69
C MET A 291 23.77 -21.16 -41.48
N THR A 292 24.62 -21.78 -42.32
CA THR A 292 24.73 -23.24 -42.42
C THR A 292 25.75 -23.89 -41.49
N ASN A 293 26.77 -23.14 -41.00
CA ASN A 293 27.84 -23.67 -40.14
C ASN A 293 28.04 -22.78 -38.91
N ARG A 294 28.27 -23.35 -37.72
CA ARG A 294 28.69 -22.60 -36.51
C ARG A 294 30.18 -22.30 -36.59
N ASP A 295 30.57 -21.04 -36.40
CA ASP A 295 31.98 -20.63 -36.33
C ASP A 295 32.37 -20.31 -34.87
N SER A 296 32.75 -21.36 -34.14
CA SER A 296 33.17 -21.24 -32.74
C SER A 296 34.58 -20.66 -32.59
N GLU A 297 35.46 -20.82 -33.58
CA GLU A 297 36.83 -20.33 -33.50
C GLU A 297 36.88 -18.81 -33.61
N GLN A 298 36.14 -18.23 -34.56
CA GLN A 298 36.03 -16.77 -34.69
C GLN A 298 35.41 -16.13 -33.45
N LYS A 299 34.40 -16.79 -32.86
CA LYS A 299 33.81 -16.38 -31.57
C LYS A 299 34.88 -16.28 -30.49
N GLU A 300 35.63 -17.37 -30.27
CA GLU A 300 36.65 -17.45 -29.21
C GLU A 300 37.79 -16.42 -29.43
N GLN A 301 38.19 -16.19 -30.67
CA GLN A 301 39.18 -15.16 -31.00
C GLN A 301 38.67 -13.74 -30.68
N LEU A 302 37.42 -13.42 -31.04
CA LEU A 302 36.81 -12.12 -30.75
C LEU A 302 36.59 -11.92 -29.25
N GLU A 303 36.27 -12.96 -28.50
CA GLU A 303 36.11 -12.90 -27.04
C GLU A 303 37.41 -12.50 -26.33
N LYS A 304 38.58 -12.89 -26.87
CA LYS A 304 39.91 -12.51 -26.35
C LYS A 304 40.29 -11.05 -26.63
N ILE A 305 39.64 -10.37 -27.58
CA ILE A 305 39.92 -8.96 -27.91
C ILE A 305 39.20 -8.04 -26.90
N LYS A 306 39.93 -7.04 -26.39
CA LYS A 306 39.37 -5.95 -25.59
C LYS A 306 39.05 -4.74 -26.45
N ALA A 307 37.87 -4.16 -26.27
CA ALA A 307 37.52 -2.87 -26.84
C ALA A 307 38.19 -1.75 -26.02
N PRO A 308 38.75 -0.71 -26.67
CA PRO A 308 39.41 0.40 -25.97
C PRO A 308 38.41 1.21 -25.15
N VAL A 309 38.85 1.66 -23.97
CA VAL A 309 38.09 2.51 -23.05
C VAL A 309 38.83 3.82 -22.76
N THR A 310 38.09 4.88 -22.43
CA THR A 310 38.66 6.19 -22.06
C THR A 310 38.36 6.50 -20.60
N PHE A 311 39.40 6.65 -19.79
CA PHE A 311 39.27 6.97 -18.38
C PHE A 311 39.03 8.46 -18.17
N GLN A 312 38.13 8.78 -17.24
CA GLN A 312 37.81 10.13 -16.79
C GLN A 312 37.94 10.21 -15.26
N PRO A 313 38.34 11.37 -14.72
CA PRO A 313 38.35 11.57 -13.28
C PRO A 313 36.92 11.57 -12.73
N TYR A 314 36.75 10.92 -11.59
CA TYR A 314 35.51 10.88 -10.82
C TYR A 314 35.77 11.41 -9.41
N VAL A 315 34.82 12.20 -8.91
CA VAL A 315 34.77 12.65 -7.51
C VAL A 315 33.36 12.35 -6.99
N SER A 316 33.26 11.68 -5.83
CA SER A 316 31.95 11.45 -5.22
C SER A 316 31.29 12.78 -4.81
N PRO A 317 29.94 12.86 -4.79
CA PRO A 317 29.24 14.11 -4.46
C PRO A 317 29.62 14.73 -3.10
N ASP A 318 30.05 13.91 -2.15
CA ASP A 318 30.53 14.32 -0.82
C ASP A 318 32.06 14.55 -0.75
N GLY A 319 32.78 14.38 -1.86
CA GLY A 319 34.23 14.57 -1.97
C GLY A 319 35.10 13.45 -1.39
N TRP A 320 34.50 12.41 -0.79
CA TRP A 320 35.23 11.35 -0.07
C TRP A 320 36.04 10.41 -0.95
N ILE A 321 35.62 10.21 -2.19
CA ILE A 321 36.21 9.26 -3.13
C ILE A 321 36.65 10.02 -4.38
N LYS A 322 37.92 9.87 -4.76
CA LYS A 322 38.42 10.20 -6.10
C LYS A 322 38.95 8.95 -6.77
N ALA A 323 38.68 8.77 -8.06
CA ALA A 323 39.20 7.66 -8.85
C ALA A 323 39.19 8.03 -10.34
N GLU A 324 39.88 7.25 -11.16
CA GLU A 324 39.73 7.28 -12.62
C GLU A 324 38.87 6.09 -13.06
N LEU A 325 37.85 6.34 -13.88
CA LEU A 325 36.91 5.31 -14.36
C LEU A 325 36.69 5.43 -15.87
N PRO A 326 36.41 4.33 -16.58
CA PRO A 326 36.10 4.35 -18.00
C PRO A 326 34.71 4.93 -18.34
N GLY A 327 33.94 5.36 -17.33
CA GLY A 327 32.65 6.01 -17.50
C GLY A 327 32.05 6.50 -16.18
N LYS A 328 30.86 7.10 -16.26
CA LYS A 328 30.13 7.66 -15.11
C LYS A 328 29.57 6.56 -14.23
N LEU A 329 29.76 6.67 -12.92
CA LEU A 329 29.07 5.83 -11.95
C LEU A 329 27.62 6.30 -11.76
N TYR A 330 26.66 5.40 -11.96
CA TYR A 330 25.23 5.64 -11.77
C TYR A 330 24.77 5.15 -10.39
N ASN A 331 23.88 5.92 -9.77
CA ASN A 331 23.31 5.59 -8.46
C ASN A 331 21.99 4.82 -8.64
N PHE A 332 22.01 3.53 -8.29
CA PHE A 332 20.83 2.67 -8.28
C PHE A 332 20.44 2.25 -6.85
N SER A 333 20.87 3.00 -5.84
CA SER A 333 20.64 2.71 -4.43
C SER A 333 19.15 2.75 -4.03
N SER A 334 18.26 3.28 -4.86
CA SER A 334 16.80 3.19 -4.66
C SER A 334 16.27 1.77 -4.89
N LEU A 335 16.92 0.99 -5.76
CA LEU A 335 16.55 -0.39 -6.10
C LEU A 335 17.19 -1.42 -5.18
N THR A 336 18.14 -1.02 -4.33
CA THR A 336 18.95 -1.94 -3.53
C THR A 336 18.99 -1.53 -2.07
N MET A 337 19.31 -2.48 -1.20
CA MET A 337 19.48 -2.25 0.24
C MET A 337 20.79 -1.51 0.57
N LEU A 338 21.75 -1.51 -0.37
CA LEU A 338 23.07 -0.93 -0.21
C LEU A 338 23.14 0.44 -0.89
N ASN A 339 24.00 1.32 -0.35
CA ASN A 339 24.33 2.59 -0.98
C ASN A 339 25.42 2.32 -2.04
N GLN A 340 25.01 2.21 -3.30
CA GLN A 340 25.81 1.68 -4.40
C GLN A 340 25.83 2.56 -5.62
N LEU A 341 27.03 2.66 -6.19
CA LEU A 341 27.29 3.32 -7.46
C LEU A 341 27.94 2.31 -8.40
N GLN A 342 27.46 2.23 -9.64
CA GLN A 342 27.94 1.24 -10.60
C GLN A 342 28.16 1.81 -12.00
N TYR A 343 29.07 1.20 -12.74
CA TYR A 343 29.28 1.42 -14.17
C TYR A 343 29.53 0.08 -14.86
N ALA A 344 28.75 -0.25 -15.87
CA ALA A 344 28.96 -1.38 -16.75
C ALA A 344 29.79 -0.97 -17.97
N ASP A 345 30.94 -1.59 -18.18
CA ASP A 345 31.64 -1.60 -19.45
C ASP A 345 31.01 -2.67 -20.35
N LEU A 346 29.94 -2.26 -21.04
CA LEU A 346 29.14 -3.12 -21.89
C LEU A 346 29.96 -3.76 -23.02
N ALA A 347 31.00 -3.10 -23.51
CA ALA A 347 31.78 -3.57 -24.66
C ALA A 347 32.76 -4.70 -24.28
N ASN A 348 33.20 -4.73 -23.03
CA ASN A 348 34.14 -5.72 -22.52
C ASN A 348 33.52 -6.75 -21.55
N GLY A 349 32.21 -6.65 -21.27
CA GLY A 349 31.55 -7.58 -20.34
C GLY A 349 32.00 -7.39 -18.89
N ALA A 350 32.44 -6.18 -18.53
CA ALA A 350 32.98 -5.87 -17.22
C ALA A 350 32.12 -4.82 -16.51
N TYR A 351 32.26 -4.73 -15.18
CA TYR A 351 31.61 -3.69 -14.40
C TYR A 351 32.44 -3.25 -13.20
N TYR A 352 32.22 -2.01 -12.81
CA TYR A 352 32.84 -1.31 -11.70
C TYR A 352 31.74 -0.98 -10.71
N LEU A 353 31.96 -1.29 -9.44
CA LEU A 353 30.99 -1.11 -8.36
C LEU A 353 31.67 -0.47 -7.15
N VAL A 354 31.02 0.51 -6.56
CA VAL A 354 31.40 1.14 -5.29
C VAL A 354 30.24 0.96 -4.33
N SER A 355 30.43 0.18 -3.27
CA SER A 355 29.45 0.03 -2.18
C SER A 355 29.94 0.74 -0.94
N ARG A 356 29.08 1.56 -0.32
CA ARG A 356 29.36 2.25 0.94
C ARG A 356 28.41 1.75 2.01
N ILE A 357 28.98 1.22 3.08
CA ILE A 357 28.22 0.53 4.12
C ILE A 357 28.48 1.24 5.44
N ARG A 358 27.44 1.87 5.98
CA ARG A 358 27.49 2.51 7.30
C ARG A 358 27.67 1.45 8.36
N THR A 359 28.66 1.65 9.22
CA THR A 359 28.95 0.70 10.31
C THR A 359 28.35 1.15 11.62
N ASN A 360 28.15 2.46 11.82
CA ASN A 360 27.88 3.05 13.12
C ASN A 360 28.86 2.56 14.20
N ALA A 361 30.09 2.19 13.82
CA ALA A 361 31.08 1.55 14.69
C ALA A 361 31.36 2.41 15.92
N LEU A 362 31.43 3.72 15.75
CA LEU A 362 31.59 4.69 16.83
C LEU A 362 30.47 4.59 17.88
N SER A 363 29.21 4.47 17.44
CA SER A 363 28.06 4.29 18.34
C SER A 363 28.11 2.94 19.05
N LEU A 364 28.58 1.90 18.36
CA LEU A 364 28.80 0.56 18.92
C LEU A 364 30.00 0.47 19.87
N GLY A 365 30.83 1.53 19.97
CA GLY A 365 32.06 1.53 20.78
C GLY A 365 33.22 0.78 20.16
N GLN A 366 33.21 0.62 18.83
CA GLN A 366 34.20 -0.11 18.05
C GLN A 366 35.17 0.84 17.37
N THR A 367 36.42 0.39 17.26
CA THR A 367 37.50 1.05 16.52
C THR A 367 37.53 0.59 15.06
N SER A 368 38.29 1.28 14.20
CA SER A 368 38.53 0.82 12.83
C SER A 368 39.25 -0.53 12.79
N GLU A 369 40.08 -0.83 13.79
CA GLU A 369 40.71 -2.15 13.99
C GLU A 369 39.68 -3.26 14.27
N ASP A 370 38.68 -3.00 15.11
CA ASP A 370 37.60 -3.96 15.38
C ASP A 370 36.79 -4.24 14.11
N VAL A 371 36.47 -3.19 13.35
CA VAL A 371 35.78 -3.31 12.06
C VAL A 371 36.65 -4.08 11.05
N TYR A 372 37.96 -3.81 10.98
CA TYR A 372 38.89 -4.54 10.12
C TYR A 372 38.91 -6.03 10.45
N ALA A 373 39.00 -6.40 11.73
CA ALA A 373 38.96 -7.79 12.17
C ALA A 373 37.60 -8.45 11.85
N LYS A 374 36.50 -7.71 12.01
CA LYS A 374 35.17 -8.22 11.66
C LYS A 374 35.05 -8.45 10.15
N VAL A 375 35.49 -7.51 9.32
CA VAL A 375 35.51 -7.66 7.85
C VAL A 375 36.37 -8.86 7.46
N ASP A 376 37.57 -9.01 8.03
CA ASP A 376 38.48 -10.15 7.79
C ASP A 376 37.77 -11.50 7.98
N SER A 377 37.13 -11.69 9.13
CA SER A 377 36.40 -12.93 9.45
C SER A 377 35.25 -13.24 8.48
N LEU A 378 34.74 -12.25 7.73
CA LEU A 378 33.70 -12.45 6.73
C LEU A 378 34.27 -12.78 5.34
N LEU A 379 35.55 -12.53 5.05
CA LEU A 379 36.06 -12.62 3.68
C LEU A 379 36.02 -14.04 3.12
N TYR A 380 36.43 -15.04 3.91
CA TYR A 380 36.56 -16.43 3.43
C TYR A 380 35.22 -17.02 2.98
N GLU A 381 34.14 -16.77 3.74
CA GLU A 381 32.82 -17.32 3.47
C GLU A 381 32.05 -16.53 2.39
N ASN A 382 32.41 -15.26 2.16
CA ASN A 382 31.55 -14.33 1.42
C ASN A 382 32.18 -13.74 0.14
N ILE A 383 33.45 -14.05 -0.16
CA ILE A 383 34.05 -13.77 -1.47
C ILE A 383 33.72 -14.94 -2.43
N PRO A 384 33.07 -14.69 -3.59
CA PRO A 384 32.65 -15.77 -4.48
C PRO A 384 33.80 -16.60 -5.06
N GLY A 385 33.64 -17.92 -5.07
CA GLY A 385 34.61 -18.83 -5.70
C GLY A 385 35.92 -18.97 -4.91
N ARG A 386 37.05 -19.04 -5.61
CA ARG A 386 38.38 -19.25 -5.00
C ARG A 386 39.14 -17.94 -4.89
N ILE A 387 39.53 -17.55 -3.68
CA ILE A 387 40.47 -16.44 -3.45
C ILE A 387 41.85 -16.86 -3.97
N ILE A 388 42.42 -16.07 -4.89
CA ILE A 388 43.75 -16.27 -5.47
C ILE A 388 44.79 -15.48 -4.67
N THR A 389 44.53 -14.20 -4.43
CA THR A 389 45.41 -13.34 -3.62
C THR A 389 44.60 -12.54 -2.64
N ARG A 390 45.19 -12.30 -1.47
CA ARG A 390 44.69 -11.40 -0.44
C ARG A 390 45.86 -10.66 0.18
N LYS A 391 45.85 -9.33 0.11
CA LYS A 391 46.91 -8.47 0.64
C LYS A 391 46.30 -7.37 1.51
N SER A 392 46.97 -6.99 2.59
CA SER A 392 46.63 -5.78 3.32
C SER A 392 47.14 -4.55 2.58
N ILE A 393 46.32 -3.52 2.51
CA ILE A 393 46.62 -2.25 1.85
C ILE A 393 46.23 -1.08 2.75
N THR A 394 46.76 0.12 2.43
CA THR A 394 46.45 1.36 3.15
C THR A 394 46.25 2.49 2.15
N ASN A 395 45.26 3.36 2.37
CA ASN A 395 45.01 4.57 1.60
C ASN A 395 44.70 5.73 2.55
N ASN A 396 45.55 6.77 2.58
CA ASN A 396 45.43 7.90 3.50
C ASN A 396 45.15 7.48 4.97
N SER A 397 45.94 6.51 5.45
CA SER A 397 45.87 5.90 6.79
C SER A 397 44.65 4.99 7.05
N HIS A 398 43.75 4.80 6.09
CA HIS A 398 42.67 3.82 6.18
C HIS A 398 43.19 2.45 5.75
N LYS A 399 43.12 1.47 6.65
CA LYS A 399 43.51 0.07 6.37
C LYS A 399 42.45 -0.64 5.53
N GLY A 400 42.88 -1.65 4.80
CA GLY A 400 42.02 -2.38 3.89
C GLY A 400 42.60 -3.67 3.36
N PHE A 401 41.90 -4.26 2.40
CA PHE A 401 42.27 -5.50 1.72
C PHE A 401 42.23 -5.31 0.20
N ASP A 402 43.24 -5.82 -0.50
CA ASP A 402 43.22 -6.07 -1.95
C ASP A 402 43.05 -7.58 -2.16
N ILE A 403 41.95 -7.97 -2.80
CA ILE A 403 41.56 -9.36 -2.98
C ILE A 403 41.32 -9.63 -4.45
N VAL A 404 41.89 -10.71 -4.96
CA VAL A 404 41.59 -11.24 -6.29
C VAL A 404 41.04 -12.64 -6.12
N ASN A 405 39.89 -12.93 -6.73
CA ASN A 405 39.23 -14.23 -6.70
C ASN A 405 38.82 -14.66 -8.10
N ARG A 406 38.71 -15.97 -8.29
CA ARG A 406 38.15 -16.59 -9.50
C ARG A 406 36.83 -17.25 -9.15
N THR A 407 35.78 -16.85 -9.85
CA THR A 407 34.43 -17.42 -9.66
C THR A 407 34.38 -18.86 -10.18
N ARG A 408 33.27 -19.58 -9.91
CA ARG A 408 33.06 -20.93 -10.46
C ARG A 408 33.00 -20.96 -11.99
N ARG A 409 32.58 -19.87 -12.65
CA ARG A 409 32.56 -19.75 -14.12
C ARG A 409 33.94 -19.48 -14.72
N GLY A 410 34.96 -19.19 -13.89
CA GLY A 410 36.32 -18.90 -14.33
C GLY A 410 36.64 -17.41 -14.41
N ASP A 411 35.65 -16.53 -14.30
CA ASP A 411 35.84 -15.08 -14.32
C ASP A 411 36.60 -14.58 -13.09
N LEU A 412 37.52 -13.64 -13.31
CA LEU A 412 38.22 -12.94 -12.25
C LEU A 412 37.44 -11.74 -11.74
N GLN A 413 37.54 -11.54 -10.44
CA GLN A 413 37.09 -10.34 -9.76
C GLN A 413 38.23 -9.80 -8.90
N ARG A 414 38.24 -8.49 -8.73
CA ARG A 414 39.16 -7.80 -7.82
C ARG A 414 38.38 -6.86 -6.93
N TYR A 415 38.78 -6.84 -5.66
CA TYR A 415 38.18 -6.03 -4.61
C TYR A 415 39.28 -5.19 -3.97
N GLN A 416 39.00 -3.90 -3.75
CA GLN A 416 39.68 -3.13 -2.71
C GLN A 416 38.65 -2.70 -1.67
N ILE A 417 38.88 -3.11 -0.42
CA ILE A 417 37.97 -2.85 0.70
C ILE A 417 38.71 -1.94 1.67
N PHE A 418 38.16 -0.77 1.98
CA PHE A 418 38.75 0.16 2.93
C PHE A 418 37.83 0.36 4.14
N ILE A 419 38.44 0.41 5.32
CA ILE A 419 37.75 0.58 6.59
C ILE A 419 38.05 1.98 7.11
N THR A 420 36.99 2.74 7.34
CA THR A 420 37.04 4.05 8.03
C THR A 420 36.37 3.93 9.41
N PRO A 421 36.42 4.96 10.26
CA PRO A 421 35.65 4.96 11.51
C PRO A 421 34.11 4.94 11.31
N PHE A 422 33.62 5.31 10.12
CA PHE A 422 32.19 5.57 9.87
C PHE A 422 31.55 4.54 8.94
N GLU A 423 32.33 4.02 7.98
CA GLU A 423 31.85 3.15 6.93
C GLU A 423 32.93 2.18 6.41
N VAL A 424 32.46 1.08 5.83
CA VAL A 424 33.24 0.18 4.97
C VAL A 424 32.95 0.53 3.52
N MET A 425 34.00 0.80 2.75
CA MET A 425 33.91 1.06 1.31
C MET A 425 34.43 -0.14 0.54
N ILE A 426 33.62 -0.69 -0.35
CA ILE A 426 33.98 -1.84 -1.21
C ILE A 426 34.03 -1.36 -2.65
N PHE A 427 35.23 -1.33 -3.22
CA PHE A 427 35.48 -1.14 -4.64
C PHE A 427 35.61 -2.51 -5.28
N LYS A 428 34.75 -2.84 -6.23
CA LYS A 428 34.72 -4.14 -6.90
C LYS A 428 34.78 -3.95 -8.41
N LEU A 429 35.62 -4.74 -9.05
CA LEU A 429 35.65 -4.88 -10.50
C LEU A 429 35.50 -6.36 -10.83
N SER A 430 34.56 -6.68 -11.69
CA SER A 430 34.35 -8.02 -12.22
C SER A 430 34.31 -7.92 -13.74
N GLY A 431 34.88 -8.89 -14.44
CA GLY A 431 34.81 -8.95 -15.89
C GLY A 431 35.12 -10.35 -16.40
N THR A 432 34.71 -10.62 -17.64
CA THR A 432 34.87 -11.93 -18.25
C THR A 432 36.33 -12.36 -18.31
N GLY A 433 36.61 -13.61 -17.95
CA GLY A 433 37.95 -14.20 -17.94
C GLY A 433 38.94 -13.42 -17.08
N GLU A 434 40.03 -12.93 -17.69
CA GLU A 434 41.14 -12.29 -16.98
C GLU A 434 41.04 -10.75 -16.91
N TYR A 435 39.92 -10.15 -17.34
CA TYR A 435 39.79 -8.69 -17.45
C TYR A 435 40.13 -7.94 -16.14
N ALA A 436 39.73 -8.50 -14.99
CA ALA A 436 39.98 -7.91 -13.66
C ALA A 436 41.45 -7.89 -13.21
N GLN A 437 42.37 -8.50 -13.96
CA GLN A 437 43.82 -8.39 -13.76
C GLN A 437 44.51 -7.52 -14.83
N GLY A 438 43.78 -6.99 -15.80
CA GLY A 438 44.33 -6.17 -16.88
C GLY A 438 44.75 -4.75 -16.47
N GLU A 439 45.28 -4.01 -17.45
CA GLU A 439 45.71 -2.61 -17.29
C GLU A 439 44.59 -1.69 -16.82
N GLU A 440 43.36 -1.90 -17.30
CA GLU A 440 42.19 -1.11 -16.92
C GLU A 440 41.86 -1.29 -15.43
N ALA A 441 41.97 -2.52 -14.93
CA ALA A 441 41.78 -2.82 -13.51
C ALA A 441 42.91 -2.20 -12.68
N ALA A 442 44.16 -2.35 -13.11
CA ALA A 442 45.31 -1.77 -12.42
C ALA A 442 45.18 -0.23 -12.31
N ARG A 443 44.80 0.45 -13.40
CA ARG A 443 44.58 1.90 -13.42
C ARG A 443 43.46 2.32 -12.49
N PHE A 444 42.29 1.67 -12.54
CA PHE A 444 41.18 1.98 -11.64
C PHE A 444 41.61 1.87 -10.17
N PHE A 445 42.14 0.71 -9.75
CA PHE A 445 42.47 0.49 -8.33
C PHE A 445 43.65 1.34 -7.82
N THR A 446 44.64 1.64 -8.66
CA THR A 446 45.77 2.51 -8.27
C THR A 446 45.37 3.98 -8.20
N SER A 447 44.34 4.39 -8.94
CA SER A 447 43.84 5.77 -8.94
C SER A 447 42.94 6.13 -7.74
N ILE A 448 42.49 5.14 -6.96
CA ILE A 448 41.58 5.38 -5.82
C ILE A 448 42.30 6.22 -4.77
N GLN A 449 41.70 7.35 -4.42
CA GLN A 449 42.15 8.23 -3.33
C GLN A 449 40.96 8.49 -2.41
N LEU A 450 41.12 8.13 -1.14
CA LEU A 450 40.13 8.39 -0.10
C LEU A 450 40.47 9.66 0.66
N GLN A 451 39.46 10.37 1.16
CA GLN A 451 39.72 11.54 1.99
C GLN A 451 40.48 11.17 3.27
N ALA A 452 41.51 11.96 3.58
CA ALA A 452 42.29 11.77 4.79
C ALA A 452 41.45 12.03 6.06
N PRO A 453 41.77 11.35 7.17
CA PRO A 453 41.26 11.66 8.51
C PRO A 453 41.24 13.18 8.79
N ALA A 454 40.05 13.78 8.92
CA ALA A 454 39.93 15.21 9.25
C ALA A 454 40.56 15.54 10.61
N ALA A 455 41.28 16.67 10.70
CA ALA A 455 41.73 17.20 11.99
C ALA A 455 40.51 17.63 12.82
N SER A 456 40.60 17.49 14.15
CA SER A 456 39.52 17.90 15.06
C SER A 456 39.54 19.42 15.27
N VAL A 457 38.90 20.14 14.34
CA VAL A 457 38.65 21.58 14.38
C VAL A 457 37.14 21.80 14.40
N TRP A 458 36.66 22.31 15.54
CA TRP A 458 35.23 22.59 15.73
C TRP A 458 34.74 23.63 14.72
N THR A 459 33.71 23.25 13.95
CA THR A 459 33.14 24.05 12.87
C THR A 459 31.62 24.09 12.97
N ASP A 460 31.02 25.19 12.51
CA ASP A 460 29.58 25.32 12.34
C ASP A 460 29.17 24.61 11.04
N TYR A 461 28.56 23.44 11.19
CA TYR A 461 28.05 22.66 10.07
C TYR A 461 26.60 23.03 9.75
N ARG A 462 26.31 23.16 8.46
CA ARG A 462 24.98 23.39 7.88
C ARG A 462 24.67 22.19 6.98
N ALA A 463 23.52 21.56 7.20
CA ALA A 463 23.06 20.49 6.31
C ALA A 463 22.90 21.05 4.87
N PRO A 464 23.15 20.26 3.80
CA PRO A 464 23.12 20.76 2.42
C PRO A 464 21.80 21.40 1.99
N ASP A 465 20.68 20.98 2.58
CA ASP A 465 19.33 21.49 2.35
C ASP A 465 18.90 22.55 3.38
N ASN A 466 19.82 23.03 4.21
CA ASN A 466 19.61 23.96 5.32
C ASN A 466 18.65 23.47 6.42
N SER A 467 18.30 22.17 6.47
CA SER A 467 17.30 21.70 7.43
C SER A 467 17.77 21.73 8.90
N PHE A 468 19.08 21.83 9.14
CA PHE A 468 19.62 22.05 10.49
C PHE A 468 21.03 22.64 10.51
N TYR A 469 21.41 23.12 11.70
CA TYR A 469 22.73 23.64 12.07
C TYR A 469 23.26 22.91 13.28
N VAL A 470 24.55 22.61 13.31
CA VAL A 470 25.18 22.01 14.49
C VAL A 470 26.69 22.24 14.49
N LYS A 471 27.28 22.41 15.67
CA LYS A 471 28.73 22.43 15.85
C LYS A 471 29.26 21.01 15.99
N LEU A 472 30.26 20.68 15.18
CA LEU A 472 30.91 19.37 15.14
C LEU A 472 32.43 19.52 15.11
N PRO A 473 33.20 18.53 15.57
CA PRO A 473 34.66 18.58 15.62
C PRO A 473 35.32 18.56 14.23
N HIS A 474 34.57 18.33 13.16
CA HIS A 474 34.95 18.49 11.76
C HIS A 474 33.68 18.39 10.90
N THR A 475 33.79 18.61 9.58
CA THR A 475 32.68 18.33 8.65
C THR A 475 32.27 16.86 8.77
N PRO A 476 31.00 16.54 9.10
CA PRO A 476 30.55 15.17 9.33
C PRO A 476 30.59 14.33 8.05
N VAL A 477 30.71 13.03 8.24
CA VAL A 477 30.51 12.04 7.17
C VAL A 477 29.03 11.75 7.09
N SER A 478 28.37 12.27 6.05
CA SER A 478 26.92 12.18 5.87
C SER A 478 26.51 11.11 4.86
N GLY A 479 25.41 10.39 5.10
CA GLY A 479 24.92 9.39 4.16
C GLY A 479 23.63 8.71 4.59
N SER A 480 22.99 8.04 3.64
CA SER A 480 21.79 7.24 3.93
C SER A 480 22.20 5.90 4.56
N ASN A 481 21.53 5.53 5.64
CA ASN A 481 21.60 4.22 6.27
C ASN A 481 20.27 3.49 6.06
N PHE A 482 20.33 2.21 5.71
CA PHE A 482 19.17 1.35 5.47
C PHE A 482 19.01 0.36 6.61
N ALA A 483 17.85 0.40 7.29
CA ALA A 483 17.53 -0.54 8.34
C ALA A 483 16.81 -1.77 7.75
N LEU A 484 17.48 -2.93 7.81
CA LEU A 484 17.02 -4.19 7.20
C LEU A 484 15.64 -4.65 7.73
N ARG A 485 15.37 -4.45 9.03
CA ARG A 485 14.14 -4.92 9.68
C ARG A 485 12.92 -4.05 9.33
N SER A 486 13.09 -2.73 9.21
CA SER A 486 12.03 -1.79 8.80
C SER A 486 11.91 -1.55 7.32
N LEU A 487 12.88 -2.03 6.54
CA LEU A 487 13.05 -1.70 5.13
C LEU A 487 13.03 -0.18 4.90
N SER A 488 13.61 0.58 5.83
CA SER A 488 13.47 2.03 5.85
C SER A 488 14.83 2.75 5.85
N LYS A 489 14.88 3.89 5.17
CA LYS A 489 16.08 4.74 5.11
C LYS A 489 16.03 5.85 6.16
N ARG A 490 17.21 6.28 6.60
CA ARG A 490 17.43 7.50 7.40
C ARG A 490 18.75 8.14 7.02
N MET A 491 18.86 9.45 7.18
CA MET A 491 20.11 10.17 6.95
C MET A 491 20.90 10.27 8.24
N GLU A 492 22.18 9.94 8.19
CA GLU A 492 23.08 9.97 9.33
C GLU A 492 24.27 10.88 9.05
N TYR A 493 24.70 11.62 10.07
CA TYR A 493 25.83 12.55 10.03
C TYR A 493 26.74 12.25 11.22
N GLU A 494 27.92 11.71 10.95
CA GLU A 494 28.83 11.21 11.99
C GLU A 494 30.13 12.03 12.05
N ALA A 495 30.62 12.27 13.26
CA ALA A 495 31.92 12.90 13.49
C ALA A 495 32.64 12.29 14.69
N LEU A 496 33.97 12.30 14.63
CA LEU A 496 34.87 11.80 15.68
C LEU A 496 35.80 12.92 16.12
N ASP A 497 35.78 13.25 17.39
CA ASP A 497 36.80 14.09 18.01
C ASP A 497 38.00 13.20 18.39
N ARG A 498 39.09 13.31 17.62
CA ARG A 498 40.29 12.50 17.81
C ARG A 498 41.11 12.95 19.02
N GLN A 499 40.85 14.12 19.60
CA GLN A 499 41.60 14.61 20.76
C GLN A 499 41.17 13.90 22.05
N ASN A 500 39.88 13.61 22.19
CA ASN A 500 39.29 13.02 23.40
C ASN A 500 38.58 11.67 23.15
N GLY A 501 38.41 11.26 21.88
CA GLY A 501 37.73 10.02 21.50
C GLY A 501 36.20 10.09 21.54
N ASN A 502 35.61 11.28 21.71
CA ASN A 502 34.17 11.46 21.69
C ASN A 502 33.64 11.33 20.25
N SER A 503 32.46 10.73 20.11
CA SER A 503 31.78 10.63 18.80
C SER A 503 30.39 11.25 18.84
N PHE A 504 29.98 11.79 17.70
CA PHE A 504 28.74 12.53 17.52
C PHE A 504 27.99 11.97 16.33
N LEU A 505 26.69 11.81 16.48
CA LEU A 505 25.77 11.33 15.46
C LEU A 505 24.53 12.21 15.44
N VAL A 506 24.13 12.67 14.26
CA VAL A 506 22.79 13.20 14.01
C VAL A 506 22.08 12.24 13.07
N ILE A 507 20.95 11.69 13.49
CA ILE A 507 20.03 10.95 12.64
C ILE A 507 18.87 11.90 12.29
N ARG A 508 18.59 12.02 10.99
CA ARG A 508 17.40 12.68 10.46
C ARG A 508 16.56 11.65 9.72
N LYS A 509 15.30 11.51 10.12
CA LYS A 509 14.32 10.64 9.43
C LYS A 509 13.02 11.41 9.22
N ALA A 510 12.54 11.45 7.97
CA ALA A 510 11.24 12.00 7.62
C ALA A 510 10.17 10.91 7.75
N ILE A 511 9.10 11.19 8.48
CA ILE A 511 7.93 10.30 8.62
C ILE A 511 6.68 11.18 8.47
N PRO A 512 6.17 11.36 7.24
CA PRO A 512 4.96 12.13 6.98
C PRO A 512 3.72 11.28 7.27
N ASP A 513 3.28 11.24 8.53
CA ASP A 513 2.06 10.54 8.94
C ASP A 513 0.83 11.48 8.85
N TYR A 514 0.00 11.26 7.82
CA TYR A 514 -1.28 11.98 7.63
C TYR A 514 -2.46 11.34 8.35
N GLY A 515 -2.29 10.12 8.88
CA GLY A 515 -3.33 9.40 9.60
C GLY A 515 -3.40 9.83 11.05
N ILE A 516 -2.26 10.18 11.67
CA ILE A 516 -2.13 10.32 13.12
C ILE A 516 -1.28 11.55 13.53
N LEU A 517 -1.88 12.44 14.32
CA LEU A 517 -1.15 13.44 15.13
C LEU A 517 -1.17 13.03 16.61
N GLU A 518 -0.04 13.17 17.32
CA GLU A 518 0.10 12.82 18.74
C GLU A 518 0.92 13.88 19.49
N GLU A 519 0.74 13.96 20.81
CA GLU A 519 1.56 14.82 21.68
C GLU A 519 3.07 14.55 21.48
N ASP A 520 3.86 15.61 21.32
CA ASP A 520 5.30 15.53 21.08
C ASP A 520 6.02 14.66 22.10
N THR A 521 5.66 14.75 23.38
CA THR A 521 6.31 13.99 24.46
C THR A 521 6.05 12.50 24.33
N THR A 522 4.88 12.10 23.86
CA THR A 522 4.55 10.70 23.55
C THR A 522 5.30 10.29 22.29
N ASP A 523 5.25 11.11 21.24
CA ASP A 523 5.83 10.81 19.92
C ASP A 523 7.36 10.66 19.93
N ILE A 524 8.09 11.55 20.61
CA ILE A 524 9.55 11.41 20.78
C ILE A 524 9.94 10.26 21.72
N SER A 525 9.02 9.80 22.58
CA SER A 525 9.27 8.62 23.43
C SER A 525 9.26 7.32 22.61
N PHE A 526 8.57 7.27 21.47
CA PHE A 526 8.72 6.13 20.53
C PHE A 526 10.10 6.07 19.91
N ALA A 527 10.62 7.23 19.48
CA ALA A 527 11.96 7.32 18.93
C ALA A 527 13.01 6.94 19.99
N GLU A 528 12.80 7.29 21.27
CA GLU A 528 13.59 6.78 22.39
C GLU A 528 13.54 5.26 22.44
N GLU A 529 12.36 4.64 22.48
CA GLU A 529 12.26 3.19 22.62
C GLU A 529 12.93 2.44 21.46
N SER A 530 12.77 2.94 20.24
CA SER A 530 13.48 2.42 19.09
C SER A 530 15.01 2.52 19.26
N PHE A 531 15.51 3.66 19.72
CA PHE A 531 16.94 3.84 19.98
C PHE A 531 17.43 2.94 21.13
N GLN A 532 16.63 2.74 22.17
CA GLN A 532 16.95 1.90 23.34
C GLN A 532 17.08 0.40 23.00
N LEU A 533 16.57 -0.05 21.85
CA LEU A 533 16.80 -1.42 21.35
C LEU A 533 18.23 -1.67 20.85
N SER A 534 19.07 -0.64 20.80
CA SER A 534 20.46 -0.77 20.35
C SER A 534 21.28 -1.61 21.34
N SER A 535 21.95 -2.65 20.84
CA SER A 535 22.62 -3.68 21.66
C SER A 535 23.78 -3.17 22.52
N PHE A 536 24.31 -1.98 22.23
CA PHE A 536 25.40 -1.38 23.00
C PHE A 536 24.92 -0.73 24.32
N ILE A 537 23.62 -0.50 24.47
CA ILE A 537 23.03 0.11 25.66
C ILE A 537 22.89 -0.95 26.74
N LYS A 538 23.53 -0.73 27.90
CA LYS A 538 23.41 -1.61 29.06
C LYS A 538 22.28 -1.18 29.98
N GLN A 539 22.22 0.11 30.28
CA GLN A 539 21.23 0.66 31.20
C GLN A 539 21.03 2.16 30.97
N GLN A 540 19.77 2.59 30.96
CA GLN A 540 19.43 4.00 31.01
C GLN A 540 19.68 4.58 32.41
N LYS A 541 20.47 5.64 32.51
CA LYS A 541 20.86 6.33 33.76
C LYS A 541 20.02 7.56 34.04
N SER A 542 19.61 8.30 33.01
CA SER A 542 18.70 9.44 33.16
C SER A 542 17.77 9.55 31.96
N ARG A 543 16.61 10.15 32.20
CA ARG A 543 15.58 10.45 31.22
C ARG A 543 14.84 11.70 31.65
N GLN A 544 14.86 12.75 30.85
CA GLN A 544 14.26 14.03 31.18
C GLN A 544 13.66 14.70 29.95
N PHE A 545 12.44 15.20 30.08
CA PHE A 545 11.88 16.13 29.09
C PHE A 545 12.42 17.53 29.37
N ILE A 546 12.93 18.18 28.34
CA ILE A 546 13.46 19.54 28.39
C ILE A 546 12.83 20.38 27.29
N ARG A 547 13.06 21.70 27.32
CA ARG A 547 12.77 22.57 26.17
C ARG A 547 14.07 23.04 25.54
N HIS A 548 14.20 22.88 24.23
CA HIS A 548 15.31 23.40 23.44
C HIS A 548 14.78 24.32 22.36
N LYS A 549 15.18 25.60 22.38
CA LYS A 549 14.73 26.63 21.41
C LYS A 549 13.21 26.66 21.22
N GLY A 550 12.47 26.60 22.33
CA GLY A 550 11.01 26.65 22.32
C GLY A 550 10.32 25.31 22.03
N ARG A 551 11.03 24.21 21.79
CA ARG A 551 10.46 22.89 21.44
C ARG A 551 10.59 21.87 22.57
N PRO A 552 9.60 20.98 22.78
CA PRO A 552 9.77 19.80 23.61
C PRO A 552 10.89 18.91 23.06
N CYS A 553 11.75 18.44 23.94
CA CYS A 553 12.78 17.45 23.62
C CYS A 553 12.87 16.42 24.72
N LEU A 554 13.32 15.22 24.36
CA LEU A 554 13.63 14.17 25.32
C LEU A 554 15.14 13.98 25.36
N GLU A 555 15.74 14.15 26.53
CA GLU A 555 17.15 13.89 26.78
C GLU A 555 17.30 12.64 27.64
N ILE A 556 18.13 11.72 27.17
CA ILE A 556 18.47 10.47 27.87
C ILE A 556 19.97 10.33 27.99
N VAL A 557 20.42 9.72 29.07
CA VAL A 557 21.81 9.30 29.23
C VAL A 557 21.82 7.81 29.52
N ASN A 558 22.52 7.06 28.67
CA ASN A 558 22.70 5.63 28.77
C ASN A 558 24.14 5.32 29.22
N GLN A 559 24.29 4.33 30.09
CA GLN A 559 25.55 3.64 30.28
C GLN A 559 25.61 2.48 29.28
N ASN A 560 26.73 2.40 28.57
CA ASN A 560 26.97 1.40 27.55
C ASN A 560 27.65 0.16 28.15
N THR A 561 27.64 -0.94 27.39
CA THR A 561 28.24 -2.23 27.80
C THR A 561 29.75 -2.12 28.09
N ASP A 562 30.46 -1.24 27.40
CA ASP A 562 31.89 -0.97 27.55
C ASP A 562 32.23 0.07 28.66
N LYS A 563 31.24 0.42 29.50
CA LYS A 563 31.28 1.43 30.57
C LYS A 563 31.39 2.89 30.10
N SER A 564 31.34 3.17 28.79
CA SER A 564 31.17 4.54 28.31
C SER A 564 29.73 5.03 28.51
N TYR A 565 29.49 6.30 28.22
CA TYR A 565 28.17 6.93 28.28
C TYR A 565 27.75 7.41 26.89
N THR A 566 26.46 7.31 26.61
CA THR A 566 25.82 7.93 25.44
C THR A 566 24.74 8.88 25.93
N GLN A 567 24.89 10.18 25.67
CA GLN A 567 23.82 11.16 25.83
C GLN A 567 23.08 11.27 24.51
N THR A 568 21.74 11.25 24.53
CA THR A 568 20.92 11.37 23.32
C THR A 568 19.83 12.42 23.54
N ARG A 569 19.59 13.26 22.54
CA ARG A 569 18.51 14.25 22.51
C ARG A 569 17.62 14.01 21.30
N ILE A 570 16.33 13.91 21.53
CA ILE A 570 15.31 13.61 20.51
C ILE A 570 14.32 14.77 20.45
N LEU A 571 14.00 15.23 19.24
CA LEU A 571 13.03 16.29 18.99
C LEU A 571 12.39 16.20 17.61
N LEU A 572 11.28 16.92 17.43
CA LEU A 572 10.51 16.98 16.19
C LEU A 572 10.63 18.34 15.48
N HIS A 573 10.53 18.31 14.15
CA HIS A 573 10.40 19.50 13.31
C HIS A 573 9.65 19.18 12.03
N GLY A 574 8.38 19.58 11.93
CA GLY A 574 7.52 19.16 10.82
C GLY A 574 7.49 17.63 10.70
N THR A 575 7.83 17.09 9.53
CA THR A 575 7.90 15.63 9.31
C THR A 575 9.16 14.97 9.87
N TYR A 576 10.11 15.75 10.40
CA TYR A 576 11.41 15.24 10.82
C TYR A 576 11.46 14.81 12.28
N TYR A 577 11.97 13.60 12.47
CA TYR A 577 12.59 13.18 13.73
C TYR A 577 14.09 13.46 13.65
N TYR A 578 14.58 14.17 14.65
CA TYR A 578 16.01 14.34 14.89
C TYR A 578 16.42 13.56 16.14
N VAL A 579 17.36 12.62 15.97
CA VAL A 579 18.03 11.93 17.08
C VAL A 579 19.49 12.33 17.08
N LEU A 580 19.87 13.12 18.07
CA LEU A 580 21.25 13.55 18.30
C LEU A 580 21.87 12.65 19.36
N SER A 581 23.03 12.07 19.10
CA SER A 581 23.72 11.19 20.03
C SER A 581 25.18 11.60 20.17
N ALA A 582 25.68 11.62 21.41
CA ALA A 582 27.08 11.86 21.73
C ALA A 582 27.58 10.76 22.68
N ARG A 583 28.62 10.02 22.26
CA ARG A 583 29.27 8.98 23.08
C ARG A 583 30.57 9.52 23.65
N TYR A 584 30.78 9.33 24.96
CA TYR A 584 31.96 9.82 25.69
C TYR A 584 32.30 8.93 26.90
N ARG A 585 33.55 9.00 27.38
CA ARG A 585 33.99 8.33 28.63
C ARG A 585 34.25 9.30 29.79
N GLY A 586 34.53 10.58 29.53
CA GLY A 586 34.85 11.56 30.58
C GLY A 586 34.59 13.03 30.23
N ASP A 587 34.85 13.46 28.99
CA ASP A 587 34.62 14.86 28.58
C ASP A 587 33.17 15.12 28.16
N LYS A 588 32.37 15.60 29.12
CA LYS A 588 30.97 15.99 28.90
C LYS A 588 30.81 17.37 28.23
N LYS A 589 31.84 18.24 28.24
CA LYS A 589 31.73 19.62 27.75
C LYS A 589 31.52 19.67 26.23
N ALA A 590 32.27 18.84 25.49
CA ALA A 590 32.12 18.68 24.04
C ALA A 590 30.71 18.22 23.66
N ALA A 591 30.17 17.22 24.37
CA ALA A 591 28.79 16.75 24.20
C ALA A 591 27.78 17.90 24.43
N GLN A 592 27.94 18.67 25.49
CA GLN A 592 27.07 19.82 25.75
C GLN A 592 27.13 20.86 24.63
N ALA A 593 28.32 21.22 24.13
CA ALA A 593 28.47 22.18 23.04
C ALA A 593 27.73 21.73 21.77
N PHE A 594 27.85 20.45 21.41
CA PHE A 594 27.11 19.82 20.31
C PHE A 594 25.59 19.99 20.49
N PHE A 595 25.02 19.57 21.62
CA PHE A 595 23.57 19.66 21.86
C PHE A 595 23.04 21.09 21.92
N HIS A 596 23.77 22.03 22.55
CA HIS A 596 23.33 23.43 22.66
C HIS A 596 23.36 24.14 21.30
N SER A 597 24.29 23.77 20.42
CA SER A 597 24.41 24.37 19.09
C SER A 597 23.32 23.96 18.11
N PHE A 598 22.68 22.79 18.31
CA PHE A 598 21.76 22.24 17.33
C PHE A 598 20.54 23.15 17.10
N THR A 599 20.21 23.39 15.83
CA THR A 599 19.06 24.21 15.43
C THR A 599 18.37 23.56 14.24
N PRO A 600 17.14 23.02 14.40
CA PRO A 600 16.35 22.59 13.26
C PRO A 600 15.78 23.80 12.50
N GLN A 601 15.63 23.68 11.18
CA GLN A 601 15.02 24.68 10.29
C GLN A 601 14.24 24.01 9.15
N ASN A 602 13.31 24.77 8.56
CA ASN A 602 12.62 24.34 7.35
C ASN A 602 13.65 24.21 6.20
N PRO A 603 13.53 23.19 5.34
CA PRO A 603 14.42 23.03 4.20
C PRO A 603 14.34 24.23 3.24
N HIS A 604 15.46 24.51 2.58
CA HIS A 604 15.55 25.55 1.57
C HIS A 604 15.43 24.96 0.16
N TYR A 605 14.50 25.51 -0.63
CA TYR A 605 14.29 25.13 -2.03
C TYR A 605 14.75 26.26 -2.95
N ASN A 606 15.63 25.95 -3.90
CA ASN A 606 16.33 26.96 -4.71
C ASN A 606 15.54 27.44 -5.93
N SER A 607 14.55 26.68 -6.39
CA SER A 607 13.81 26.96 -7.62
C SER A 607 12.37 26.48 -7.53
N PHE A 608 11.47 27.26 -8.10
CA PHE A 608 10.05 26.94 -8.22
C PHE A 608 9.64 27.09 -9.68
N LEU A 609 8.93 26.11 -10.22
CA LEU A 609 8.47 26.09 -11.60
C LEU A 609 6.95 25.94 -11.65
N PRO A 610 6.28 26.56 -12.63
CA PRO A 610 4.87 26.27 -12.88
C PRO A 610 4.73 24.81 -13.36
N TYR A 611 3.78 24.11 -12.77
CA TYR A 611 3.42 22.73 -13.09
C TYR A 611 1.93 22.70 -13.38
N THR A 612 1.55 22.02 -14.46
CA THR A 612 0.14 21.80 -14.82
C THR A 612 -0.09 20.31 -14.93
N ASP A 613 -0.99 19.80 -14.09
CA ASP A 613 -1.42 18.42 -14.16
C ASP A 613 -2.63 18.32 -15.08
N THR A 614 -2.46 17.70 -16.24
CA THR A 614 -3.56 17.50 -17.20
C THR A 614 -4.46 16.32 -16.84
N SER A 615 -4.03 15.44 -15.94
CA SER A 615 -4.76 14.23 -15.53
C SER A 615 -5.72 14.47 -14.36
N LEU A 616 -5.32 15.35 -13.43
CA LEU A 616 -6.09 15.81 -12.28
C LEU A 616 -6.62 17.24 -12.47
N HIS A 617 -6.21 17.91 -13.54
CA HIS A 617 -6.76 19.19 -14.00
C HIS A 617 -6.55 20.35 -13.02
N TYR A 618 -5.31 20.63 -12.65
CA TYR A 618 -4.94 21.83 -11.90
C TYR A 618 -3.60 22.38 -12.36
N SER A 619 -3.32 23.63 -11.98
CA SER A 619 -2.00 24.25 -12.10
C SER A 619 -1.51 24.69 -10.72
N VAL A 620 -0.20 24.60 -10.50
CA VAL A 620 0.46 24.98 -9.24
C VAL A 620 1.89 25.42 -9.53
N THR A 621 2.46 26.24 -8.66
CA THR A 621 3.90 26.54 -8.64
C THR A 621 4.57 25.65 -7.59
N THR A 622 5.54 24.84 -8.00
CA THR A 622 6.14 23.82 -7.12
C THR A 622 7.67 23.77 -7.26
N ALA A 623 8.35 23.42 -6.17
CA ALA A 623 9.78 23.13 -6.16
C ALA A 623 10.12 21.70 -6.59
N VAL A 624 9.12 20.81 -6.53
CA VAL A 624 9.24 19.40 -6.88
C VAL A 624 8.13 19.08 -7.87
N ALA A 625 8.48 18.63 -9.07
CA ALA A 625 7.48 18.07 -9.98
C ALA A 625 7.39 16.55 -9.70
N PRO A 626 6.19 15.98 -9.57
CA PRO A 626 6.01 14.54 -9.52
C PRO A 626 6.36 13.96 -10.89
N ASP A 627 7.05 12.83 -10.91
CA ASP A 627 7.23 12.08 -12.13
C ASP A 627 5.86 11.52 -12.56
N ASP A 628 5.50 11.66 -13.83
CA ASP A 628 4.16 11.39 -14.36
C ASP A 628 3.93 9.87 -14.52
N ASP A 629 3.89 9.16 -13.38
CA ASP A 629 3.80 7.70 -13.27
C ASP A 629 2.36 7.22 -12.95
N ASP A 630 1.35 8.10 -12.96
CA ASP A 630 -0.02 7.79 -12.56
C ASP A 630 -0.65 6.67 -13.41
N ALA A 631 -0.39 6.65 -14.72
CA ALA A 631 -0.83 5.58 -15.62
C ALA A 631 -0.13 4.22 -15.33
N LEU A 632 1.02 4.27 -14.68
CA LEU A 632 1.91 3.16 -14.34
C LEU A 632 1.51 2.55 -12.99
N VAL A 633 1.24 3.39 -11.98
CA VAL A 633 0.65 2.98 -10.70
C VAL A 633 -0.71 2.33 -10.94
N GLU A 634 -1.55 2.90 -11.82
CA GLU A 634 -2.85 2.35 -12.20
C GLU A 634 -2.71 0.98 -12.92
N ALA A 635 -1.66 0.80 -13.74
CA ALA A 635 -1.38 -0.45 -14.44
C ALA A 635 -0.77 -1.56 -13.55
N VAL A 636 0.07 -1.19 -12.56
CA VAL A 636 0.83 -2.15 -11.73
C VAL A 636 0.11 -2.51 -10.43
N SER A 637 -0.67 -1.60 -9.85
CA SER A 637 -1.47 -1.88 -8.62
C SER A 637 -2.54 -2.94 -8.82
N GLY A 638 -2.73 -3.45 -10.04
CA GLY A 638 -3.77 -4.43 -10.36
C GLY A 638 -5.15 -3.90 -9.99
N GLY A 639 -5.31 -2.56 -9.93
CA GLY A 639 -6.49 -1.82 -9.52
C GLY A 639 -7.62 -1.97 -10.52
N GLY A 640 -8.05 -3.21 -10.75
CA GLY A 640 -9.33 -3.57 -11.31
C GLY A 640 -10.48 -3.32 -10.33
N MET A 641 -10.45 -2.22 -9.56
CA MET A 641 -11.72 -1.55 -9.33
C MET A 641 -12.03 -0.91 -10.68
N GLN A 642 -12.98 -1.52 -11.37
CA GLN A 642 -13.59 -0.99 -12.57
C GLN A 642 -14.28 0.32 -12.16
N GLU A 643 -13.50 1.39 -11.94
CA GLU A 643 -14.01 2.75 -11.86
C GLU A 643 -14.68 2.96 -13.21
N GLU A 644 -16.00 2.87 -13.21
CA GLU A 644 -16.77 3.41 -14.29
C GLU A 644 -16.51 4.91 -14.26
N GLU A 645 -15.52 5.38 -15.03
CA GLU A 645 -15.01 6.77 -15.09
C GLU A 645 -16.10 7.84 -15.18
N TYR A 646 -17.32 7.44 -15.54
CA TYR A 646 -18.52 8.27 -15.60
C TYR A 646 -19.28 8.42 -14.27
N LEU A 647 -19.19 7.47 -13.33
CA LEU A 647 -19.90 7.53 -12.04
C LEU A 647 -19.13 8.34 -11.01
N TYR A 648 -17.85 8.02 -10.85
CA TYR A 648 -17.03 8.56 -9.78
C TYR A 648 -15.58 8.26 -10.14
N ARG A 649 -14.69 9.22 -9.91
CA ARG A 649 -13.26 9.01 -10.12
C ARG A 649 -12.49 9.68 -9.00
N SER A 650 -11.77 8.89 -8.22
CA SER A 650 -10.87 9.38 -7.18
C SER A 650 -9.42 9.06 -7.54
N ARG A 651 -8.57 10.07 -7.51
CA ARG A 651 -7.14 9.94 -7.78
C ARG A 651 -6.35 10.79 -6.81
N SER A 652 -5.11 10.41 -6.54
CA SER A 652 -4.20 11.23 -5.74
C SER A 652 -2.83 11.31 -6.40
N LYS A 653 -2.11 12.39 -6.10
CA LYS A 653 -0.74 12.61 -6.53
C LYS A 653 0.08 13.17 -5.38
N THR A 654 1.27 12.62 -5.17
CA THR A 654 2.18 13.01 -4.10
C THR A 654 3.39 13.73 -4.67
N PHE A 655 3.61 14.96 -4.20
CA PHE A 655 4.76 15.79 -4.51
C PHE A 655 5.78 15.62 -3.39
N ARG A 656 6.76 14.71 -3.55
CA ARG A 656 7.76 14.43 -2.50
C ARG A 656 9.18 14.77 -2.94
N SER A 657 9.89 15.51 -2.11
CA SER A 657 11.32 15.73 -2.27
C SER A 657 12.11 14.57 -1.68
N ASP A 658 12.90 13.86 -2.48
CA ASP A 658 13.74 12.76 -1.97
C ASP A 658 14.92 13.26 -1.11
N SER A 659 15.39 14.50 -1.32
CA SER A 659 16.51 15.07 -0.56
C SER A 659 16.07 15.54 0.83
N THR A 660 14.90 16.18 0.92
CA THR A 660 14.40 16.75 2.16
C THR A 660 13.44 15.79 2.85
N GLY A 661 12.61 15.03 2.13
CA GLY A 661 11.55 14.18 2.69
C GLY A 661 10.25 14.93 3.04
N GLU A 662 10.12 16.21 2.70
CA GLU A 662 8.81 16.88 2.73
C GLU A 662 7.95 16.41 1.57
N GLU A 663 6.64 16.33 1.81
CA GLU A 663 5.67 15.97 0.79
C GLU A 663 4.36 16.74 0.89
N ILE A 664 3.67 16.84 -0.24
CA ILE A 664 2.32 17.40 -0.38
C ILE A 664 1.48 16.38 -1.14
N VAL A 665 0.30 16.08 -0.62
CA VAL A 665 -0.64 15.15 -1.26
C VAL A 665 -1.80 15.94 -1.83
N VAL A 666 -2.08 15.73 -3.11
CA VAL A 666 -3.26 16.28 -3.80
C VAL A 666 -4.18 15.12 -4.11
N SER A 667 -5.35 15.08 -3.48
CA SER A 667 -6.45 14.19 -3.85
C SER A 667 -7.43 14.94 -4.75
N PHE A 668 -7.94 14.25 -5.77
CA PHE A 668 -8.92 14.74 -6.72
C PHE A 668 -10.07 13.77 -6.78
N GLU A 669 -11.28 14.31 -6.67
CA GLU A 669 -12.51 13.57 -6.70
C GLU A 669 -13.43 14.23 -7.73
N LYS A 670 -13.78 13.48 -8.78
CA LYS A 670 -14.80 13.88 -9.74
C LYS A 670 -16.10 13.19 -9.35
N PHE A 671 -17.09 13.99 -8.98
CA PHE A 671 -18.42 13.50 -8.66
C PHE A 671 -19.13 13.00 -9.92
N SER A 672 -20.14 12.14 -9.74
CA SER A 672 -21.08 11.80 -10.81
C SER A 672 -21.68 13.06 -11.40
N ARG A 673 -21.94 13.06 -12.71
CA ARG A 673 -22.73 14.12 -13.38
C ARG A 673 -24.07 14.39 -12.67
N TYR A 674 -24.62 13.37 -12.02
CA TYR A 674 -25.90 13.45 -11.33
C TYR A 674 -25.77 13.60 -9.81
N PHE A 675 -24.56 13.61 -9.25
CA PHE A 675 -24.37 13.86 -7.83
C PHE A 675 -24.88 15.26 -7.47
N SER A 676 -25.70 15.34 -6.43
CA SER A 676 -26.09 16.62 -5.85
C SER A 676 -26.48 16.47 -4.38
N THR A 677 -26.13 17.48 -3.58
CA THR A 677 -26.51 17.58 -2.16
C THR A 677 -27.56 18.68 -1.96
N LYS A 678 -28.44 18.49 -0.97
CA LYS A 678 -29.49 19.45 -0.58
C LYS A 678 -28.95 20.60 0.25
N ASP A 679 -27.94 20.32 1.08
CA ASP A 679 -27.45 21.24 2.09
C ASP A 679 -25.91 21.41 1.99
N SER A 680 -25.50 22.64 1.66
CA SER A 680 -24.09 23.03 1.61
C SER A 680 -23.46 23.01 3.01
N ALA A 681 -24.21 23.37 4.06
CA ALA A 681 -23.71 23.35 5.43
C ALA A 681 -23.45 21.92 5.90
N GLU A 682 -24.37 20.99 5.63
CA GLU A 682 -24.20 19.57 5.94
C GLU A 682 -22.99 18.97 5.22
N PHE A 683 -22.83 19.27 3.93
CA PHE A 683 -21.66 18.84 3.15
C PHE A 683 -20.34 19.33 3.76
N TRP A 684 -20.23 20.62 4.07
CA TRP A 684 -19.00 21.17 4.64
C TRP A 684 -18.75 20.69 6.08
N GLN A 685 -19.83 20.44 6.85
CA GLN A 685 -19.72 19.82 8.17
C GLN A 685 -19.20 18.38 8.08
N SER A 686 -19.62 17.62 7.06
CA SER A 686 -19.08 16.28 6.80
C SER A 686 -17.59 16.36 6.44
N GLN A 687 -17.20 17.28 5.55
CA GLN A 687 -15.79 17.47 5.19
C GLN A 687 -14.92 17.83 6.41
N GLU A 688 -15.42 18.68 7.31
CA GLU A 688 -14.72 19.00 8.57
C GLU A 688 -14.61 17.78 9.48
N LYS A 689 -15.69 17.02 9.65
CA LYS A 689 -15.70 15.81 10.48
C LYS A 689 -14.72 14.76 9.95
N ASP A 690 -14.68 14.56 8.65
CA ASP A 690 -13.78 13.59 7.99
C ASP A 690 -12.31 14.02 8.13
N LEU A 691 -12.00 15.30 7.88
CA LEU A 691 -10.63 15.82 8.00
C LEU A 691 -10.13 15.83 9.44
N THR A 692 -11.02 15.98 10.42
CA THR A 692 -10.68 16.05 11.84
C THR A 692 -10.68 14.70 12.54
N ASP A 693 -10.75 13.59 11.81
CA ASP A 693 -10.86 12.24 12.38
C ASP A 693 -12.06 12.17 13.34
N GLU A 694 -13.28 12.40 12.83
CA GLU A 694 -14.53 12.36 13.60
C GLU A 694 -14.55 13.38 14.77
N GLY A 695 -13.87 14.52 14.58
CA GLY A 695 -13.73 15.57 15.60
C GLY A 695 -12.63 15.33 16.64
N ASN A 696 -11.75 14.34 16.43
CA ASN A 696 -10.62 14.06 17.32
C ASN A 696 -9.50 15.10 17.22
N TYR A 697 -9.33 15.77 16.08
CA TYR A 697 -8.37 16.86 15.90
C TYR A 697 -8.97 18.23 16.22
N VAL A 698 -8.16 19.07 16.85
CA VAL A 698 -8.53 20.46 17.10
C VAL A 698 -8.22 21.30 15.87
N ILE A 699 -9.23 22.01 15.40
CA ILE A 699 -9.09 23.02 14.35
C ILE A 699 -8.44 24.26 14.97
N ALA A 700 -7.15 24.48 14.72
CA ALA A 700 -6.42 25.65 15.18
C ALA A 700 -6.77 26.90 14.35
N THR A 701 -7.05 26.72 13.06
CA THR A 701 -7.52 27.79 12.18
C THR A 701 -8.47 27.21 11.15
N ARG A 702 -9.57 27.93 10.92
CA ARG A 702 -10.61 27.62 9.94
C ARG A 702 -10.79 28.83 9.04
N GLN A 703 -10.56 28.67 7.75
CA GLN A 703 -10.84 29.69 6.75
C GLN A 703 -11.74 29.09 5.68
N PHE A 704 -12.87 29.76 5.41
CA PHE A 704 -13.81 29.37 4.38
C PHE A 704 -13.98 30.51 3.40
N ASP A 705 -13.73 30.22 2.12
CA ASP A 705 -13.79 31.20 1.04
C ASP A 705 -14.84 30.75 0.01
N ARG A 706 -15.71 31.67 -0.40
CA ARG A 706 -16.72 31.46 -1.45
C ARG A 706 -16.43 32.41 -2.60
N LEU A 707 -15.94 31.87 -3.71
CA LEU A 707 -15.71 32.55 -4.97
C LEU A 707 -16.86 32.25 -5.95
N PRO A 708 -17.09 33.06 -7.00
CA PRO A 708 -18.23 32.90 -7.91
C PRO A 708 -18.39 31.52 -8.56
N GLN A 709 -17.31 30.75 -8.68
CA GLN A 709 -17.30 29.42 -9.30
C GLN A 709 -16.70 28.31 -8.43
N SER A 710 -16.23 28.64 -7.22
CA SER A 710 -15.57 27.67 -6.35
C SER A 710 -15.73 28.03 -4.89
N GLU A 711 -15.84 27.02 -4.04
CA GLU A 711 -15.80 27.16 -2.59
C GLU A 711 -14.57 26.43 -2.07
N SER A 712 -13.95 26.94 -1.01
CA SER A 712 -12.82 26.27 -0.38
C SER A 712 -12.82 26.39 1.13
N LEU A 713 -12.37 25.33 1.78
CA LEU A 713 -12.17 25.24 3.21
C LEU A 713 -10.68 24.93 3.48
N LEU A 714 -9.99 25.82 4.16
CA LEU A 714 -8.64 25.62 4.66
C LEU A 714 -8.68 25.39 6.17
N LEU A 715 -8.22 24.22 6.59
CA LEU A 715 -8.07 23.84 7.98
C LEU A 715 -6.59 23.70 8.33
N LYS A 716 -6.20 24.29 9.46
CA LYS A 716 -4.97 23.93 10.17
C LYS A 716 -5.35 23.14 11.41
N MET A 717 -4.98 21.86 11.46
CA MET A 717 -5.43 20.89 12.45
C MET A 717 -4.26 20.40 13.30
N ARG A 718 -4.52 20.11 14.58
CA ARG A 718 -3.51 19.61 15.54
C ARG A 718 -4.10 18.72 16.62
N ASP A 719 -3.26 17.93 17.28
CA ASP A 719 -3.56 17.28 18.57
C ASP A 719 -2.99 18.10 19.75
N THR A 720 -3.19 17.63 20.98
CA THR A 720 -2.78 18.25 22.25
C THR A 720 -1.27 18.31 22.34
N ASN A 721 -0.70 19.48 22.60
CA ASN A 721 0.75 19.65 22.81
C ASN A 721 1.60 19.04 21.67
N CYS A 722 1.07 19.04 20.44
CA CYS A 722 1.76 18.60 19.24
C CYS A 722 2.37 19.82 18.54
N SER A 723 3.66 19.76 18.22
CA SER A 723 4.34 20.77 17.38
C SER A 723 4.12 20.54 15.89
N ARG A 724 3.65 19.36 15.48
CA ARG A 724 3.20 19.11 14.10
C ARG A 724 1.76 19.55 13.92
N THR A 725 1.46 20.05 12.72
CA THR A 725 0.10 20.34 12.31
C THR A 725 -0.16 19.81 10.92
N ILE A 726 -1.40 19.44 10.64
CA ILE A 726 -1.84 19.08 9.28
C ILE A 726 -2.53 20.31 8.71
N LEU A 727 -2.04 20.77 7.56
CA LEU A 727 -2.69 21.75 6.73
C LEU A 727 -3.50 21.01 5.66
N ALA A 728 -4.80 21.27 5.58
CA ALA A 728 -5.70 20.65 4.61
C ALA A 728 -6.57 21.72 3.93
N LYS A 729 -6.52 21.79 2.59
CA LYS A 729 -7.33 22.69 1.77
C LYS A 729 -8.25 21.88 0.87
N VAL A 730 -9.55 21.94 1.14
CA VAL A 730 -10.58 21.37 0.26
C VAL A 730 -11.08 22.47 -0.66
N ILE A 731 -11.20 22.18 -1.96
CA ILE A 731 -11.68 23.11 -2.97
C ILE A 731 -12.73 22.38 -3.81
N VAL A 732 -13.96 22.88 -3.80
CA VAL A 732 -15.05 22.38 -4.65
C VAL A 732 -15.26 23.36 -5.80
N ARG A 733 -15.18 22.86 -7.04
CA ARG A 733 -15.42 23.64 -8.26
C ARG A 733 -16.28 22.82 -9.22
N GLY A 734 -17.52 23.24 -9.44
CA GLY A 734 -18.48 22.49 -10.26
C GLY A 734 -18.83 21.15 -9.61
N GLY A 735 -18.63 20.05 -10.35
CA GLY A 735 -18.75 18.66 -9.87
C GLY A 735 -17.41 18.00 -9.59
N ALA A 736 -16.40 18.77 -9.16
CA ALA A 736 -15.12 18.24 -8.72
C ALA A 736 -14.69 18.81 -7.37
N GLN A 737 -13.97 17.99 -6.62
CA GLN A 737 -13.34 18.31 -5.34
C GLN A 737 -11.83 18.06 -5.42
N TYR A 738 -11.05 18.96 -4.84
CA TYR A 738 -9.62 18.83 -4.62
C TYR A 738 -9.33 18.92 -3.13
N THR A 739 -8.49 18.03 -2.61
CA THR A 739 -8.03 18.07 -1.23
C THR A 739 -6.51 18.08 -1.22
N VAL A 740 -5.92 19.22 -0.85
CA VAL A 740 -4.46 19.41 -0.75
C VAL A 740 -4.05 19.30 0.71
N ARG A 741 -3.12 18.39 1.04
CA ARG A 741 -2.66 18.14 2.41
C ARG A 741 -1.14 18.25 2.52
N ALA A 742 -0.67 18.83 3.61
CA ALA A 742 0.74 18.87 3.98
C ALA A 742 0.91 18.85 5.51
N ILE A 743 2.01 18.26 5.99
CA ILE A 743 2.43 18.37 7.39
C ILE A 743 3.32 19.60 7.53
N THR A 744 3.06 20.41 8.55
CA THR A 744 3.83 21.62 8.84
C THR A 744 4.20 21.66 10.32
N ASP A 745 5.05 22.62 10.68
CA ASP A 745 5.50 22.83 12.05
C ASP A 745 4.81 24.05 12.67
N GLU A 746 4.32 23.93 13.90
CA GLU A 746 3.63 25.01 14.61
C GLU A 746 4.56 26.18 14.93
N THR A 747 5.84 25.89 15.24
CA THR A 747 6.80 26.92 15.65
C THR A 747 7.47 27.58 14.45
N ALA A 748 7.77 26.82 13.40
CA ALA A 748 8.46 27.32 12.21
C ALA A 748 7.51 27.70 11.05
N GLY A 749 6.26 27.26 11.08
CA GLY A 749 5.31 27.40 9.98
C GLY A 749 5.61 26.47 8.80
N PRO A 750 4.82 26.57 7.71
CA PRO A 750 5.09 25.84 6.47
C PRO A 750 6.44 26.24 5.86
N SER A 751 7.10 25.30 5.18
CA SER A 751 8.25 25.62 4.34
C SER A 751 7.82 26.40 3.09
N ALA A 752 8.77 27.01 2.39
CA ALA A 752 8.49 27.70 1.12
C ALA A 752 7.90 26.76 0.06
N PHE A 753 8.21 25.45 0.14
CA PHE A 753 7.59 24.44 -0.72
C PHE A 753 6.09 24.33 -0.45
N VAL A 754 5.69 24.16 0.81
CA VAL A 754 4.28 24.04 1.21
C VAL A 754 3.50 25.33 0.96
N SER A 755 4.01 26.48 1.40
CA SER A 755 3.27 27.75 1.26
C SER A 755 3.04 28.11 -0.21
N THR A 756 4.10 28.09 -1.04
CA THR A 756 4.00 28.41 -2.46
C THR A 756 3.03 27.48 -3.17
N PHE A 757 3.02 26.19 -2.83
CA PHE A 757 2.10 25.23 -3.42
C PHE A 757 0.64 25.54 -3.05
N PHE A 758 0.34 25.74 -1.77
CA PHE A 758 -1.03 26.02 -1.30
C PHE A 758 -1.59 27.35 -1.83
N ASP A 759 -0.73 28.37 -1.94
CA ASP A 759 -1.10 29.71 -2.40
C ASP A 759 -1.33 29.77 -3.91
N SER A 760 -0.54 28.99 -4.68
CA SER A 760 -0.64 28.96 -6.15
C SER A 760 -1.56 27.89 -6.71
N PHE A 761 -2.08 26.98 -5.87
CA PHE A 761 -2.94 25.89 -6.31
C PHE A 761 -4.23 26.42 -6.93
N LYS A 762 -4.43 26.11 -8.21
CA LYS A 762 -5.57 26.56 -8.99
C LYS A 762 -6.16 25.40 -9.80
N PRO A 763 -7.40 24.96 -9.51
CA PRO A 763 -8.12 24.06 -10.39
C PRO A 763 -8.18 24.62 -11.80
N ALA A 764 -7.97 23.78 -12.82
CA ALA A 764 -8.02 24.19 -14.22
C ALA A 764 -9.40 24.80 -14.55
N ASP A 765 -9.43 25.66 -15.56
CA ASP A 765 -10.67 26.26 -16.07
C ASP A 765 -11.46 25.28 -16.93
N THR A 766 -11.77 24.12 -16.34
CA THR A 766 -12.48 23.02 -16.97
C THR A 766 -13.79 22.81 -16.22
N VAL A 767 -14.89 22.62 -16.94
CA VAL A 767 -16.21 22.40 -16.34
C VAL A 767 -16.38 20.90 -16.05
N PHE A 768 -16.11 20.46 -14.81
CA PHE A 768 -16.45 19.10 -14.33
C PHE A 768 -17.93 19.00 -13.97
N GLY A 769 -18.80 19.28 -14.93
CA GLY A 769 -20.23 19.42 -14.65
C GLY A 769 -20.58 20.69 -13.87
N SER A 770 -21.87 20.85 -13.59
CA SER A 770 -22.42 21.97 -12.83
C SER A 770 -22.28 21.76 -11.32
N SER A 771 -22.46 22.83 -10.53
CA SER A 771 -22.42 22.79 -9.06
C SER A 771 -23.20 21.60 -8.47
N ILE A 772 -22.59 20.94 -7.48
CA ILE A 772 -23.17 19.86 -6.67
C ILE A 772 -24.37 20.33 -5.82
N TYR A 773 -24.61 21.64 -5.68
CA TYR A 773 -25.75 22.18 -4.92
C TYR A 773 -27.01 22.36 -5.78
N ILE A 774 -26.92 22.13 -7.08
CA ILE A 774 -28.05 22.23 -8.00
C ILE A 774 -28.60 20.82 -8.24
N SER A 775 -29.87 20.60 -7.90
CA SER A 775 -30.60 19.36 -8.18
C SER A 775 -30.40 18.87 -9.63
N LYS A 776 -30.13 17.56 -9.77
CA LYS A 776 -29.89 16.88 -11.06
C LYS A 776 -31.02 15.93 -11.47
N GLY A 777 -32.11 15.88 -10.71
CA GLY A 777 -33.23 14.95 -10.94
C GLY A 777 -33.77 15.00 -12.37
N LYS A 778 -34.21 16.17 -12.82
CA LYS A 778 -34.70 16.37 -14.20
C LYS A 778 -33.70 15.97 -15.30
N ALA A 779 -32.42 16.26 -15.10
CA ALA A 779 -31.37 15.90 -16.05
C ALA A 779 -31.21 14.37 -16.11
N LEU A 780 -31.14 13.71 -14.96
CA LEU A 780 -31.08 12.25 -14.87
C LEU A 780 -32.29 11.60 -15.56
N ILE A 781 -33.50 12.10 -15.27
CA ILE A 781 -34.75 11.59 -15.85
C ILE A 781 -34.74 11.69 -17.38
N THR A 782 -34.28 12.82 -17.91
CA THR A 782 -34.15 13.04 -19.36
C THR A 782 -33.14 12.07 -19.97
N ASP A 783 -31.99 11.93 -19.31
CA ASP A 783 -30.87 11.12 -19.79
C ASP A 783 -31.09 9.60 -19.60
N PHE A 784 -32.04 9.20 -18.75
CA PHE A 784 -32.39 7.80 -18.46
C PHE A 784 -32.79 6.98 -19.70
N ASN A 785 -33.39 7.66 -20.69
CA ASN A 785 -33.79 7.10 -21.98
C ASN A 785 -33.01 7.69 -23.16
N SER A 786 -31.83 8.26 -22.90
CA SER A 786 -30.99 8.84 -23.94
C SER A 786 -30.68 7.85 -25.06
N THR A 787 -30.65 8.34 -26.30
CA THR A 787 -30.18 7.54 -27.45
C THR A 787 -28.68 7.26 -27.35
N ASP A 788 -27.94 8.07 -26.59
CA ASP A 788 -26.53 7.83 -26.29
C ASP A 788 -26.40 6.74 -25.21
N SER A 789 -25.77 5.62 -25.57
CA SER A 789 -25.68 4.44 -24.70
C SER A 789 -24.92 4.70 -23.40
N THR A 790 -23.94 5.61 -23.43
CA THR A 790 -23.09 5.93 -22.27
C THR A 790 -23.84 6.82 -21.28
N THR A 791 -24.46 7.90 -21.77
CA THR A 791 -25.30 8.82 -20.99
C THR A 791 -26.44 8.07 -20.31
N LYS A 792 -27.08 7.17 -21.06
CA LYS A 792 -28.13 6.27 -20.58
C LYS A 792 -27.64 5.34 -19.46
N ALA A 793 -26.49 4.69 -19.64
CA ALA A 793 -25.91 3.81 -18.62
C ALA A 793 -25.54 4.58 -17.35
N GLN A 794 -24.93 5.77 -17.50
CA GLN A 794 -24.56 6.65 -16.39
C GLN A 794 -25.78 7.10 -15.57
N ALA A 795 -26.86 7.52 -16.24
CA ALA A 795 -28.10 7.93 -15.57
C ALA A 795 -28.70 6.78 -14.77
N ARG A 796 -28.83 5.59 -15.39
CA ARG A 796 -29.40 4.39 -14.76
C ARG A 796 -28.62 3.89 -13.55
N LYS A 797 -27.31 4.16 -13.49
CA LYS A 797 -26.46 3.78 -12.35
C LYS A 797 -26.32 4.86 -11.28
N SER A 798 -26.76 6.08 -11.57
CA SER A 798 -26.65 7.22 -10.64
C SER A 798 -27.99 7.59 -9.99
N ILE A 799 -28.98 6.69 -10.03
CA ILE A 799 -30.35 6.97 -9.56
C ILE A 799 -30.34 7.51 -8.12
N GLY A 800 -29.64 6.83 -7.20
CA GLY A 800 -29.53 7.26 -5.80
C GLY A 800 -28.47 8.33 -5.51
N MET A 801 -27.84 8.92 -6.53
CA MET A 801 -26.87 10.02 -6.36
C MET A 801 -27.51 11.39 -6.63
N ALA A 802 -28.68 11.41 -7.27
CA ALA A 802 -29.37 12.64 -7.63
C ALA A 802 -30.31 13.09 -6.51
N ASN A 803 -30.31 14.39 -6.28
CA ASN A 803 -31.32 15.04 -5.46
C ASN A 803 -32.52 15.38 -6.35
N TYR A 804 -33.63 14.66 -6.19
CA TYR A 804 -34.89 14.90 -6.89
C TYR A 804 -35.76 15.93 -6.16
N ARG A 805 -36.54 16.68 -6.94
CA ARG A 805 -37.55 17.60 -6.41
C ARG A 805 -38.91 16.93 -6.35
N ASP A 806 -39.81 17.51 -5.54
CA ASP A 806 -41.21 17.06 -5.45
C ASP A 806 -41.92 17.03 -6.82
N GLU A 807 -41.62 17.99 -7.69
CA GLU A 807 -42.13 18.08 -9.07
C GLU A 807 -41.63 16.97 -10.01
N ASP A 808 -40.56 16.25 -9.66
CA ASP A 808 -39.99 15.19 -10.51
C ASP A 808 -40.74 13.84 -10.38
N ALA A 809 -41.57 13.68 -9.35
CA ALA A 809 -42.23 12.40 -9.04
C ALA A 809 -43.06 11.81 -10.21
N PRO A 810 -43.92 12.58 -10.93
CA PRO A 810 -44.67 12.04 -12.06
C PRO A 810 -43.77 11.46 -13.17
N ALA A 811 -42.61 12.08 -13.39
CA ALA A 811 -41.68 11.63 -14.41
C ALA A 811 -40.91 10.36 -13.99
N ILE A 812 -40.53 10.24 -12.71
CA ILE A 812 -39.94 9.01 -12.15
C ILE A 812 -40.96 7.86 -12.24
N ILE A 813 -42.21 8.11 -11.89
CA ILE A 813 -43.31 7.14 -12.03
C ILE A 813 -43.43 6.66 -13.48
N ALA A 814 -43.39 7.57 -14.45
CA ALA A 814 -43.41 7.22 -15.87
C ALA A 814 -42.21 6.34 -16.30
N LEU A 815 -41.00 6.62 -15.76
CA LEU A 815 -39.82 5.78 -16.00
C LEU A 815 -40.04 4.36 -15.45
N ILE A 816 -40.60 4.23 -14.25
CA ILE A 816 -40.85 2.92 -13.63
C ILE A 816 -41.87 2.11 -14.45
N HIS A 817 -42.94 2.74 -14.97
CA HIS A 817 -43.92 2.07 -15.83
C HIS A 817 -43.31 1.59 -17.15
N GLY A 818 -42.42 2.37 -17.76
CA GLY A 818 -41.74 2.01 -19.00
C GLY A 818 -40.68 0.91 -18.85
N TRP A 819 -40.18 0.68 -17.62
CA TRP A 819 -39.09 -0.25 -17.33
C TRP A 819 -39.63 -1.68 -17.07
N ASN A 820 -39.28 -2.62 -17.94
CA ASN A 820 -39.83 -3.98 -17.94
C ASN A 820 -38.75 -5.07 -18.16
N THR A 821 -39.16 -6.34 -18.15
CA THR A 821 -38.27 -7.51 -18.15
C THR A 821 -37.40 -7.66 -19.40
N THR A 822 -37.68 -6.94 -20.49
CA THR A 822 -36.82 -6.94 -21.67
C THR A 822 -35.54 -6.11 -21.49
N GLU A 823 -35.47 -5.30 -20.43
CA GLU A 823 -34.33 -4.42 -20.14
C GLU A 823 -33.28 -5.10 -19.26
N LYS A 824 -32.00 -4.79 -19.49
CA LYS A 824 -30.90 -5.29 -18.67
C LYS A 824 -30.95 -4.66 -17.27
N ASN A 825 -30.64 -5.45 -16.24
CA ASN A 825 -30.71 -5.04 -14.83
C ASN A 825 -32.09 -4.49 -14.44
N TYR A 826 -33.15 -5.01 -15.08
CA TYR A 826 -34.53 -4.58 -14.89
C TYR A 826 -34.91 -4.40 -13.41
N LEU A 827 -34.71 -5.44 -12.58
CA LEU A 827 -35.10 -5.42 -11.17
C LEU A 827 -34.31 -4.41 -10.34
N GLU A 828 -33.00 -4.33 -10.53
CA GLU A 828 -32.11 -3.43 -9.79
C GLU A 828 -32.49 -1.96 -10.02
N ILE A 829 -32.60 -1.55 -11.28
CA ILE A 829 -32.94 -0.17 -11.64
C ILE A 829 -34.36 0.20 -11.18
N LYS A 830 -35.32 -0.72 -11.34
CA LYS A 830 -36.70 -0.50 -10.91
C LYS A 830 -36.79 -0.32 -9.40
N ARG A 831 -36.04 -1.14 -8.66
CA ARG A 831 -35.90 -1.07 -7.21
C ARG A 831 -35.37 0.31 -6.79
N ASP A 832 -34.28 0.75 -7.40
CA ASP A 832 -33.63 2.01 -7.05
C ASP A 832 -34.56 3.21 -7.34
N LEU A 833 -35.23 3.25 -8.51
CA LEU A 833 -36.21 4.30 -8.82
C LEU A 833 -37.38 4.35 -7.84
N ILE A 834 -37.87 3.18 -7.41
CA ILE A 834 -38.95 3.10 -6.42
C ILE A 834 -38.47 3.67 -5.08
N GLN A 835 -37.26 3.29 -4.63
CA GLN A 835 -36.71 3.77 -3.36
C GLN A 835 -36.54 5.30 -3.32
N GLU A 836 -36.18 5.92 -4.45
CA GLU A 836 -36.09 7.39 -4.55
C GLU A 836 -37.43 8.08 -4.31
N LEU A 837 -38.54 7.47 -4.73
CA LEU A 837 -39.87 8.02 -4.44
C LEU A 837 -40.12 8.12 -2.93
N GLY A 838 -39.45 7.31 -2.09
CA GLY A 838 -39.55 7.42 -0.63
C GLY A 838 -39.07 8.76 -0.07
N PHE A 839 -38.16 9.46 -0.76
CA PHE A 839 -37.59 10.73 -0.33
C PHE A 839 -38.27 11.97 -0.92
N ILE A 840 -39.24 11.79 -1.82
CA ILE A 840 -39.93 12.85 -2.57
C ILE A 840 -41.35 13.02 -2.03
N LYS A 841 -41.83 14.26 -1.82
CA LYS A 841 -43.17 14.52 -1.28
C LYS A 841 -44.11 14.99 -2.40
N HIS A 842 -44.89 14.07 -2.98
CA HIS A 842 -45.82 14.40 -4.06
C HIS A 842 -47.11 13.55 -4.02
N PRO A 843 -48.30 14.13 -4.29
CA PRO A 843 -49.59 13.43 -4.17
C PRO A 843 -49.76 12.21 -5.09
N ALA A 844 -49.05 12.17 -6.22
CA ALA A 844 -49.11 11.04 -7.15
C ALA A 844 -48.38 9.77 -6.66
N ILE A 845 -47.53 9.86 -5.63
CA ILE A 845 -46.66 8.76 -5.21
C ILE A 845 -47.46 7.64 -4.54
N LEU A 846 -48.30 7.94 -3.56
CA LEU A 846 -49.04 6.90 -2.83
C LEU A 846 -50.01 6.10 -3.73
N PRO A 847 -50.80 6.73 -4.62
CA PRO A 847 -51.61 5.99 -5.59
C PRO A 847 -50.77 5.07 -6.48
N PHE A 848 -49.62 5.56 -6.96
CA PHE A 848 -48.72 4.76 -7.76
C PHE A 848 -48.11 3.57 -7.00
N LEU A 849 -47.60 3.78 -5.78
CA LEU A 849 -46.97 2.71 -4.99
C LEU A 849 -47.98 1.60 -4.66
N ARG A 850 -49.27 1.93 -4.49
CA ARG A 850 -50.36 0.96 -4.37
C ARG A 850 -50.48 0.09 -5.62
N GLU A 851 -50.61 0.71 -6.78
CA GLU A 851 -50.73 -0.02 -8.07
C GLU A 851 -49.47 -0.85 -8.35
N ALA A 852 -48.29 -0.29 -8.07
CA ALA A 852 -47.01 -0.95 -8.24
C ALA A 852 -46.86 -2.17 -7.33
N TYR A 853 -47.42 -2.14 -6.12
CA TYR A 853 -47.40 -3.28 -5.20
C TYR A 853 -48.23 -4.43 -5.75
N VAL A 854 -49.46 -4.16 -6.19
CA VAL A 854 -50.33 -5.15 -6.83
C VAL A 854 -49.69 -5.73 -8.08
N ALA A 855 -49.02 -4.89 -8.88
CA ALA A 855 -48.32 -5.33 -10.09
C ALA A 855 -47.03 -6.12 -9.82
N ALA A 856 -46.40 -5.94 -8.66
CA ALA A 856 -45.18 -6.66 -8.29
C ALA A 856 -45.46 -8.17 -8.07
N ASN A 857 -46.69 -8.52 -7.65
CA ASN A 857 -47.10 -9.89 -7.32
C ASN A 857 -46.02 -10.57 -6.45
N ASP A 858 -45.58 -11.79 -6.75
CA ASP A 858 -44.56 -12.53 -5.99
C ASP A 858 -43.10 -11.98 -6.08
N THR A 859 -42.88 -10.78 -6.64
CA THR A 859 -41.52 -10.22 -6.76
C THR A 859 -41.07 -9.54 -5.47
N ALA A 860 -40.57 -10.32 -4.51
CA ALA A 860 -40.19 -9.89 -3.17
C ALA A 860 -39.28 -8.64 -3.14
N SER A 861 -38.28 -8.53 -4.02
CA SER A 861 -37.36 -7.37 -4.02
C SER A 861 -38.05 -6.04 -4.37
N LEU A 862 -39.08 -6.07 -5.22
CA LEU A 862 -39.89 -4.91 -5.56
C LEU A 862 -40.87 -4.59 -4.43
N GLN A 863 -41.54 -5.60 -3.87
CA GLN A 863 -42.40 -5.43 -2.70
C GLN A 863 -41.63 -4.77 -1.54
N HIS A 864 -40.42 -5.24 -1.23
CA HIS A 864 -39.56 -4.64 -0.20
C HIS A 864 -39.34 -3.14 -0.46
N SER A 865 -38.97 -2.77 -1.68
CA SER A 865 -38.61 -1.38 -2.00
C SER A 865 -39.82 -0.45 -2.01
N ILE A 866 -40.98 -0.95 -2.44
CA ILE A 866 -42.25 -0.21 -2.36
C ILE A 866 -42.61 0.06 -0.91
N LEU A 867 -42.57 -0.98 -0.07
CA LEU A 867 -42.89 -0.87 1.35
C LEU A 867 -41.92 0.04 2.09
N LEU A 868 -40.61 -0.08 1.83
CA LEU A 868 -39.60 0.82 2.38
C LEU A 868 -39.84 2.28 1.95
N SER A 869 -40.28 2.50 0.70
CA SER A 869 -40.60 3.84 0.21
C SER A 869 -41.84 4.43 0.89
N LEU A 870 -42.87 3.62 1.14
CA LEU A 870 -44.07 4.04 1.85
C LEU A 870 -43.78 4.50 3.28
N VAL A 871 -42.87 3.83 3.99
CA VAL A 871 -42.50 4.23 5.35
C VAL A 871 -41.59 5.46 5.35
N ARG A 872 -40.67 5.58 4.39
CA ARG A 872 -39.84 6.78 4.18
C ARG A 872 -40.64 8.02 3.78
N GLN A 873 -41.88 7.85 3.30
CA GLN A 873 -42.79 8.99 3.13
C GLN A 873 -43.08 9.70 4.47
N GLN A 874 -42.95 9.04 5.62
CA GLN A 874 -43.15 9.66 6.94
C GLN A 874 -44.46 10.47 7.02
N THR A 875 -45.55 9.93 6.45
CA THR A 875 -46.90 10.51 6.53
C THR A 875 -47.92 9.49 7.01
N ALA A 876 -48.98 9.96 7.67
CA ALA A 876 -50.07 9.08 8.12
C ALA A 876 -50.71 8.29 6.97
N ALA A 877 -50.87 8.91 5.80
CA ALA A 877 -51.40 8.26 4.61
C ALA A 877 -50.46 7.16 4.07
N GLY A 878 -49.14 7.38 4.09
CA GLY A 878 -48.15 6.38 3.69
C GLY A 878 -48.14 5.14 4.59
N TYR A 879 -48.21 5.35 5.91
CA TYR A 879 -48.30 4.27 6.90
C TYR A 879 -49.62 3.50 6.80
N ALA A 880 -50.74 4.21 6.59
CA ALA A 880 -52.04 3.57 6.37
C ALA A 880 -52.03 2.68 5.11
N LEU A 881 -51.42 3.16 4.02
CA LEU A 881 -51.28 2.39 2.79
C LEU A 881 -50.32 1.20 2.96
N PHE A 882 -49.18 1.38 3.62
CA PHE A 882 -48.27 0.28 3.96
C PHE A 882 -49.03 -0.84 4.69
N LYS A 883 -49.82 -0.47 5.70
CA LYS A 883 -50.64 -1.42 6.45
C LYS A 883 -51.63 -2.15 5.55
N GLU A 884 -52.37 -1.41 4.74
CA GLU A 884 -53.38 -1.99 3.84
C GLU A 884 -52.77 -3.06 2.93
N LEU A 885 -51.65 -2.75 2.27
CA LEU A 885 -51.00 -3.63 1.30
C LEU A 885 -50.43 -4.89 1.94
N VAL A 886 -49.67 -4.74 3.03
CA VAL A 886 -49.06 -5.88 3.74
C VAL A 886 -50.12 -6.83 4.32
N MET A 887 -51.28 -6.29 4.71
CA MET A 887 -52.38 -7.10 5.27
C MET A 887 -53.25 -7.75 4.18
N GLN A 888 -53.28 -7.18 2.97
CA GLN A 888 -53.95 -7.78 1.82
C GLN A 888 -53.15 -8.96 1.27
N GLU A 889 -51.83 -8.80 1.17
CA GLU A 889 -50.91 -9.84 0.71
C GLU A 889 -49.60 -9.74 1.49
N ILE A 890 -49.28 -10.76 2.27
CA ILE A 890 -48.12 -10.71 3.16
C ILE A 890 -46.86 -11.04 2.35
N PRO A 891 -45.89 -10.12 2.18
CA PRO A 891 -44.72 -10.38 1.37
C PRO A 891 -43.75 -11.34 2.08
N ILE A 892 -43.06 -12.19 1.34
CA ILE A 892 -42.07 -13.13 1.89
C ILE A 892 -40.70 -12.78 1.31
N PHE A 893 -39.72 -12.50 2.17
CA PHE A 893 -38.36 -12.14 1.78
C PHE A 893 -37.40 -13.30 2.06
N SER A 894 -36.33 -13.39 1.27
CA SER A 894 -35.31 -14.45 1.41
C SER A 894 -34.22 -14.15 2.45
N ASP A 895 -34.18 -12.94 2.99
CA ASP A 895 -33.18 -12.46 3.95
C ASP A 895 -33.81 -11.62 5.07
N ASP A 896 -33.29 -11.79 6.29
CA ASP A 896 -33.78 -11.08 7.48
C ASP A 896 -33.54 -9.56 7.42
N ASN A 897 -32.52 -9.12 6.67
CA ASN A 897 -32.13 -7.71 6.58
C ASN A 897 -33.21 -6.83 5.93
N SER A 898 -33.99 -7.37 5.00
CA SER A 898 -35.05 -6.63 4.29
C SER A 898 -36.14 -6.12 5.24
N LEU A 899 -36.61 -6.94 6.18
CA LEU A 899 -37.62 -6.50 7.16
C LEU A 899 -37.04 -5.53 8.18
N HIS A 900 -35.81 -5.77 8.62
CA HIS A 900 -35.10 -4.85 9.53
C HIS A 900 -34.91 -3.47 8.90
N ALA A 901 -34.56 -3.38 7.61
CA ALA A 901 -34.43 -2.09 6.92
C ALA A 901 -35.74 -1.27 6.93
N ILE A 902 -36.88 -1.95 6.76
CA ILE A 902 -38.21 -1.33 6.82
C ILE A 902 -38.52 -0.84 8.24
N THR A 903 -38.35 -1.69 9.25
CA THR A 903 -38.68 -1.31 10.64
C THR A 903 -37.72 -0.27 11.20
N SER A 904 -36.43 -0.32 10.87
CA SER A 904 -35.46 0.73 11.23
C SER A 904 -35.83 2.08 10.63
N ALA A 905 -36.30 2.13 9.38
CA ALA A 905 -36.77 3.39 8.79
C ALA A 905 -37.99 4.00 9.50
N MET A 906 -38.73 3.18 10.27
CA MET A 906 -39.86 3.66 11.08
C MET A 906 -39.44 4.28 12.42
N GLN A 907 -38.22 4.04 12.89
CA GLN A 907 -37.73 4.51 14.20
C GLN A 907 -37.67 6.05 14.27
N ASP A 908 -37.41 6.72 13.14
CA ASP A 908 -37.42 8.18 13.04
C ASP A 908 -38.83 8.80 13.14
N SER A 909 -39.90 7.98 13.13
CA SER A 909 -41.29 8.45 13.14
C SER A 909 -42.25 7.51 13.91
N LEU A 910 -41.87 7.18 15.14
CA LEU A 910 -42.61 6.26 16.03
C LEU A 910 -44.12 6.56 16.15
N GLN A 911 -44.54 7.82 16.19
CA GLN A 911 -45.96 8.17 16.29
C GLN A 911 -46.78 7.75 15.05
N LEU A 912 -46.17 7.71 13.87
CA LEU A 912 -46.83 7.19 12.67
C LEU A 912 -46.84 5.65 12.70
N ALA A 913 -45.73 5.04 13.11
CA ALA A 913 -45.60 3.59 13.25
C ALA A 913 -46.61 2.98 14.25
N ALA A 914 -46.96 3.73 15.31
CA ALA A 914 -47.98 3.33 16.28
C ALA A 914 -49.34 2.99 15.63
N THR A 915 -49.70 3.66 14.52
CA THR A 915 -50.97 3.44 13.80
C THR A 915 -51.06 2.08 13.09
N LEU A 916 -49.93 1.39 12.97
CA LEU A 916 -49.84 0.07 12.36
C LEU A 916 -50.31 -1.05 13.29
N PHE A 917 -50.38 -0.79 14.58
CA PHE A 917 -50.78 -1.74 15.61
C PHE A 917 -52.27 -1.57 15.98
N PRO A 918 -52.99 -2.68 16.21
CA PRO A 918 -52.49 -4.04 16.40
C PRO A 918 -52.42 -4.90 15.13
N ASP A 919 -52.78 -4.38 13.96
CA ASP A 919 -52.90 -5.19 12.74
C ASP A 919 -51.61 -5.91 12.34
N MET A 920 -50.45 -5.27 12.45
CA MET A 920 -49.16 -5.90 12.18
C MET A 920 -48.87 -7.14 13.03
N LEU A 921 -49.52 -7.29 14.20
CA LEU A 921 -49.37 -8.49 15.02
C LEU A 921 -49.99 -9.74 14.37
N LYS A 922 -50.87 -9.60 13.37
CA LYS A 922 -51.35 -10.76 12.60
C LYS A 922 -50.22 -11.39 11.76
N LEU A 923 -49.20 -10.60 11.40
CA LEU A 923 -48.06 -11.05 10.59
C LEU A 923 -47.09 -11.94 11.37
N THR A 924 -47.08 -11.85 12.71
CA THR A 924 -46.18 -12.66 13.55
C THR A 924 -46.53 -14.14 13.58
N ALA A 925 -47.63 -14.55 12.91
CA ALA A 925 -47.85 -15.95 12.57
C ALA A 925 -46.72 -16.52 11.68
N LEU A 926 -46.04 -15.69 10.90
CA LEU A 926 -44.89 -16.03 10.08
C LEU A 926 -43.58 -15.82 10.87
N THR A 927 -42.68 -16.81 10.83
CA THR A 927 -41.43 -16.80 11.61
C THR A 927 -40.58 -15.56 11.35
N ASP A 928 -40.37 -15.21 10.07
CA ASP A 928 -39.47 -14.12 9.66
C ASP A 928 -39.97 -12.73 10.08
N TYR A 929 -41.27 -12.58 10.31
CA TYR A 929 -41.88 -11.34 10.78
C TYR A 929 -41.83 -11.16 12.30
N LYS A 930 -41.63 -12.24 13.06
CA LYS A 930 -41.72 -12.18 14.53
C LYS A 930 -40.73 -11.16 15.12
N GLY A 931 -39.44 -11.30 14.80
CA GLY A 931 -38.39 -10.43 15.34
C GLY A 931 -38.60 -8.96 15.01
N PRO A 932 -38.62 -8.56 13.72
CA PRO A 932 -38.76 -7.16 13.33
C PRO A 932 -40.06 -6.50 13.85
N VAL A 933 -41.19 -7.20 13.85
CA VAL A 933 -42.48 -6.64 14.30
C VAL A 933 -42.53 -6.50 15.82
N TYR A 934 -42.07 -7.51 16.57
CA TYR A 934 -42.04 -7.42 18.03
C TYR A 934 -41.01 -6.41 18.51
N GLY A 935 -39.84 -6.31 17.86
CA GLY A 935 -38.83 -5.30 18.17
C GLY A 935 -39.37 -3.88 17.98
N LEU A 936 -40.00 -3.59 16.84
CA LEU A 936 -40.65 -2.28 16.61
C LEU A 936 -41.76 -2.01 17.63
N LEU A 937 -42.62 -3.00 17.94
CA LEU A 937 -43.67 -2.82 18.95
C LEU A 937 -43.06 -2.55 20.33
N ALA A 938 -41.97 -3.21 20.69
CA ALA A 938 -41.31 -3.02 21.97
C ALA A 938 -40.81 -1.58 22.11
N GLU A 939 -40.17 -1.04 21.07
CA GLU A 939 -39.73 0.37 21.02
C GLU A 939 -40.91 1.35 21.10
N LEU A 940 -42.03 1.04 20.43
CA LEU A 940 -43.25 1.84 20.50
C LEU A 940 -43.92 1.83 21.88
N VAL A 941 -43.88 0.69 22.58
CA VAL A 941 -44.41 0.59 23.95
C VAL A 941 -43.50 1.32 24.92
N ASP A 942 -42.19 1.14 24.80
CA ASP A 942 -41.20 1.77 25.69
C ASP A 942 -41.19 3.29 25.56
N SER A 943 -41.35 3.81 24.34
CA SER A 943 -41.51 5.25 24.05
C SER A 943 -42.89 5.82 24.40
N ASN A 944 -43.81 5.02 24.96
CA ASN A 944 -45.22 5.35 25.22
C ASN A 944 -46.05 5.74 23.98
N ALA A 945 -45.58 5.42 22.77
CA ALA A 945 -46.31 5.65 21.53
C ALA A 945 -47.49 4.67 21.34
N VAL A 946 -47.40 3.44 21.87
CA VAL A 946 -48.48 2.44 21.85
C VAL A 946 -48.85 2.02 23.27
N GLN A 947 -50.15 2.10 23.59
CA GLN A 947 -50.67 1.68 24.89
C GLN A 947 -50.84 0.14 24.96
N PRO A 948 -50.60 -0.49 26.12
CA PRO A 948 -50.72 -1.95 26.26
C PRO A 948 -52.05 -2.53 25.75
N SER A 949 -53.17 -1.84 26.06
CA SER A 949 -54.52 -2.24 25.66
C SER A 949 -54.67 -2.54 24.17
N VAL A 950 -53.86 -1.93 23.31
CA VAL A 950 -53.87 -2.12 21.85
C VAL A 950 -53.51 -3.56 21.46
N TYR A 951 -52.53 -4.18 22.12
CA TYR A 951 -52.09 -5.55 21.81
C TYR A 951 -52.54 -6.60 22.83
N ALA A 952 -53.36 -6.22 23.82
CA ALA A 952 -53.93 -7.13 24.81
C ALA A 952 -54.52 -8.43 24.21
N PRO A 953 -55.23 -8.44 23.06
CA PRO A 953 -55.75 -9.67 22.47
C PRO A 953 -54.67 -10.67 22.03
N TYR A 954 -53.46 -10.20 21.69
CA TYR A 954 -52.35 -11.00 21.19
C TYR A 954 -51.41 -11.48 22.31
N ILE A 955 -51.64 -11.06 23.55
CA ILE A 955 -50.71 -11.30 24.66
C ILE A 955 -50.43 -12.78 24.90
N SER A 956 -51.42 -13.66 24.71
CA SER A 956 -51.25 -15.10 24.88
C SER A 956 -50.30 -15.70 23.83
N GLN A 957 -50.33 -15.19 22.60
CA GLN A 957 -49.44 -15.61 21.52
C GLN A 957 -48.03 -15.07 21.75
N ILE A 958 -47.90 -13.77 22.08
CA ILE A 958 -46.61 -13.15 22.42
C ILE A 958 -45.97 -13.91 23.59
N ALA A 959 -46.74 -14.23 24.64
CA ALA A 959 -46.25 -15.00 25.78
C ALA A 959 -45.88 -16.44 25.42
N PHE A 960 -46.53 -17.07 24.43
CA PHE A 960 -46.12 -18.38 23.93
C PHE A 960 -44.77 -18.31 23.21
N ASP A 961 -44.62 -17.38 22.26
CA ASP A 961 -43.37 -17.17 21.50
C ASP A 961 -42.21 -16.82 22.44
N ALA A 962 -42.44 -15.90 23.38
CA ALA A 962 -41.47 -15.53 24.41
C ALA A 962 -41.04 -16.71 25.28
N ARG A 963 -41.97 -17.62 25.61
CA ARG A 963 -41.65 -18.85 26.36
C ARG A 963 -40.81 -19.84 25.56
N VAL A 964 -40.97 -19.90 24.24
CA VAL A 964 -40.12 -20.71 23.36
C VAL A 964 -38.70 -20.14 23.37
N GLU A 965 -38.55 -18.82 23.25
CA GLU A 965 -37.23 -18.18 23.30
C GLU A 965 -36.56 -18.32 24.67
N VAL A 966 -37.30 -18.14 25.77
CA VAL A 966 -36.78 -18.41 27.13
C VAL A 966 -36.40 -19.88 27.30
N GLN A 967 -37.19 -20.81 26.74
CA GLN A 967 -36.83 -22.23 26.78
C GLN A 967 -35.52 -22.50 26.02
N LYS A 968 -35.32 -21.88 24.87
CA LYS A 968 -34.07 -22.01 24.09
C LYS A 968 -32.88 -21.42 24.86
N GLU A 969 -33.06 -20.26 25.50
CA GLU A 969 -32.03 -19.67 26.37
C GLU A 969 -31.67 -20.66 27.49
N LEU A 970 -32.65 -21.10 28.28
CA LEU A 970 -32.44 -22.02 29.40
C LEU A 970 -31.85 -23.38 28.97
N ALA A 971 -32.30 -23.94 27.84
CA ALA A 971 -31.73 -25.18 27.29
C ALA A 971 -30.28 -24.96 26.81
N GLY A 972 -29.98 -23.80 26.24
CA GLY A 972 -28.63 -23.36 25.92
C GLY A 972 -27.74 -23.27 27.16
N GLU A 973 -28.27 -22.77 28.28
CA GLU A 973 -27.56 -22.77 29.57
C GLU A 973 -27.25 -24.20 30.04
N GLN A 974 -28.25 -25.09 30.02
CA GLN A 974 -28.11 -26.49 30.45
C GLN A 974 -27.09 -27.27 29.62
N ASN A 975 -27.18 -27.19 28.28
CA ASN A 975 -26.24 -27.86 27.38
C ASN A 975 -24.78 -27.40 27.58
N LEU A 976 -24.56 -26.19 28.11
CA LEU A 976 -23.23 -25.69 28.46
C LEU A 976 -22.77 -26.15 29.85
N MET A 977 -23.71 -26.34 30.78
CA MET A 977 -23.43 -26.96 32.09
C MET A 977 -22.98 -28.42 31.94
N ASP A 978 -23.47 -29.13 30.92
CA ASP A 978 -23.15 -30.54 30.67
C ASP A 978 -21.85 -30.77 29.87
N ARG A 979 -21.20 -29.71 29.36
CA ARG A 979 -19.89 -29.81 28.69
C ARG A 979 -18.73 -29.75 29.69
N ASP A 980 -17.73 -30.62 29.50
CA ASP A 980 -16.49 -30.67 30.28
C ASP A 980 -15.82 -29.29 30.33
N GLU A 981 -15.23 -28.93 31.48
CA GLU A 981 -14.63 -27.61 31.72
C GLU A 981 -13.57 -27.22 30.67
N ASN A 982 -12.92 -28.21 30.05
CA ASN A 982 -11.92 -28.01 29.00
C ASN A 982 -12.51 -27.67 27.62
N GLU A 983 -13.74 -28.09 27.29
CA GLU A 983 -14.43 -27.75 26.03
C GLU A 983 -15.21 -26.43 26.08
N ARG A 984 -15.42 -25.87 27.29
CA ARG A 984 -16.08 -24.56 27.46
C ARG A 984 -15.26 -23.38 26.93
N ASN A 985 -13.98 -23.62 26.68
CA ASN A 985 -12.94 -22.61 26.66
C ASN A 985 -12.34 -22.42 25.24
N ALA A 986 -12.26 -23.49 24.43
CA ALA A 986 -11.88 -23.43 23.02
C ALA A 986 -13.07 -23.01 22.11
N GLY A 987 -13.37 -21.71 22.07
CA GLY A 987 -14.21 -21.10 21.02
C GLY A 987 -15.68 -20.84 21.37
N SER A 988 -16.12 -21.08 22.62
CA SER A 988 -17.51 -20.83 23.02
C SER A 988 -17.72 -19.54 23.84
N ARG A 989 -18.04 -18.47 23.09
CA ARG A 989 -19.16 -17.54 23.39
C ARG A 989 -18.96 -16.50 24.52
N MET A 990 -18.72 -15.25 24.13
CA MET A 990 -19.61 -14.19 24.64
C MET A 990 -21.03 -14.75 24.50
N ARG A 991 -21.78 -14.92 25.59
CA ARG A 991 -23.23 -15.10 25.45
C ARG A 991 -23.69 -13.86 24.70
N GLN A 992 -23.97 -13.98 23.40
CA GLN A 992 -24.55 -12.87 22.68
C GLN A 992 -25.85 -12.55 23.39
N GLU A 993 -26.09 -11.25 23.58
CA GLU A 993 -27.37 -10.80 24.06
C GLU A 993 -28.43 -11.33 23.10
N ASN A 994 -29.35 -12.14 23.60
CA ASN A 994 -30.56 -12.47 22.85
C ASN A 994 -31.47 -11.24 22.95
N VAL A 995 -31.25 -10.27 22.04
CA VAL A 995 -31.96 -8.99 22.00
C VAL A 995 -33.48 -9.22 21.96
N SER A 996 -33.93 -10.27 21.27
CA SER A 996 -35.34 -10.66 21.18
C SER A 996 -36.00 -10.93 22.54
N LEU A 997 -35.27 -11.47 23.53
CA LEU A 997 -35.85 -11.74 24.86
C LEU A 997 -36.19 -10.45 25.61
N HIS A 998 -35.35 -9.42 25.48
CA HIS A 998 -35.62 -8.13 26.07
C HIS A 998 -36.86 -7.48 25.44
N GLU A 999 -36.97 -7.54 24.11
CA GLU A 999 -38.14 -7.04 23.38
C GLU A 999 -39.43 -7.73 23.86
N TYR A 1000 -39.44 -9.06 23.98
CA TYR A 1000 -40.58 -9.79 24.55
C TYR A 1000 -40.90 -9.38 25.98
N ALA A 1001 -39.88 -9.16 26.81
CA ALA A 1001 -40.07 -8.74 28.18
C ALA A 1001 -40.74 -7.36 28.26
N VAL A 1002 -40.32 -6.39 27.45
CA VAL A 1002 -40.96 -5.06 27.33
C VAL A 1002 -42.46 -5.21 27.04
N LEU A 1003 -42.82 -6.05 26.05
CA LEU A 1003 -44.20 -6.27 25.65
C LEU A 1003 -45.05 -7.00 26.70
N LEU A 1004 -44.47 -7.94 27.42
CA LEU A 1004 -45.21 -8.73 28.41
C LEU A 1004 -45.33 -8.04 29.76
N PHE A 1005 -44.47 -7.05 30.03
CA PHE A 1005 -44.35 -6.41 31.34
C PHE A 1005 -45.67 -5.83 31.88
N PRO A 1006 -46.49 -5.09 31.09
CA PRO A 1006 -47.77 -4.55 31.57
C PRO A 1006 -48.79 -5.63 31.97
N TYR A 1007 -48.62 -6.87 31.49
CA TYR A 1007 -49.53 -8.00 31.71
C TYR A 1007 -49.02 -9.01 32.73
N ARG A 1008 -47.86 -8.76 33.31
CA ARG A 1008 -47.15 -9.68 34.21
C ARG A 1008 -48.04 -10.30 35.29
N ASN A 1009 -48.88 -9.50 35.97
CA ASN A 1009 -49.74 -9.95 37.07
C ASN A 1009 -51.21 -10.21 36.65
N GLY A 1010 -51.55 -9.98 35.38
CA GLY A 1010 -52.92 -10.09 34.85
C GLY A 1010 -53.10 -11.23 33.85
N ASN A 1011 -52.02 -11.83 33.35
CA ASN A 1011 -52.06 -12.92 32.38
C ASN A 1011 -51.16 -14.09 32.82
N LYS A 1012 -51.76 -15.27 33.02
CA LYS A 1012 -51.05 -16.48 33.48
C LYS A 1012 -49.90 -16.91 32.57
N ASN A 1013 -49.94 -16.62 31.27
CA ASN A 1013 -48.85 -16.97 30.35
C ASN A 1013 -47.69 -15.98 30.44
N ALA A 1014 -47.97 -14.68 30.61
CA ALA A 1014 -46.95 -13.66 30.87
C ALA A 1014 -46.28 -13.89 32.24
N GLU A 1015 -47.06 -14.19 33.28
CA GLU A 1015 -46.56 -14.59 34.60
C GLU A 1015 -45.60 -15.78 34.50
N ARG A 1016 -45.99 -16.83 33.75
CA ARG A 1016 -45.13 -18.00 33.48
C ARG A 1016 -43.88 -17.66 32.69
N PHE A 1017 -43.95 -16.75 31.71
CA PHE A 1017 -42.77 -16.30 30.98
C PHE A 1017 -41.77 -15.68 31.94
N PHE A 1018 -42.20 -14.70 32.72
CA PHE A 1018 -41.32 -14.00 33.65
C PHE A 1018 -40.79 -14.92 34.75
N ALA A 1019 -41.61 -15.79 35.33
CA ALA A 1019 -41.14 -16.77 36.32
C ALA A 1019 -40.01 -17.66 35.77
N ARG A 1020 -40.02 -17.95 34.46
CA ARG A 1020 -38.95 -18.69 33.79
C ARG A 1020 -37.78 -17.81 33.35
N TYR A 1021 -38.04 -16.59 32.90
CA TYR A 1021 -36.98 -15.67 32.48
C TYR A 1021 -36.14 -15.23 33.68
N GLU A 1022 -36.78 -14.99 34.83
CA GLU A 1022 -36.14 -14.71 36.12
C GLU A 1022 -35.32 -15.89 36.65
N ALA A 1023 -35.58 -17.11 36.17
CA ALA A 1023 -34.79 -18.29 36.48
C ALA A 1023 -33.53 -18.43 35.62
N SER A 1024 -33.34 -17.57 34.60
CA SER A 1024 -32.10 -17.56 33.81
C SER A 1024 -30.92 -17.17 34.70
N ASN A 1025 -29.82 -17.90 34.53
CA ASN A 1025 -28.55 -17.60 35.19
C ASN A 1025 -27.61 -16.80 34.30
N ASN A 1026 -28.07 -16.28 33.16
CA ASN A 1026 -27.31 -15.41 32.27
C ASN A 1026 -27.19 -13.98 32.82
N PRO A 1027 -25.99 -13.49 33.18
CA PRO A 1027 -25.86 -12.14 33.70
C PRO A 1027 -26.31 -11.05 32.70
N LEU A 1028 -26.09 -11.23 31.39
CA LEU A 1028 -26.51 -10.24 30.39
C LEU A 1028 -28.04 -10.16 30.27
N GLN A 1029 -28.74 -11.29 30.36
CA GLN A 1029 -30.21 -11.30 30.38
C GLN A 1029 -30.77 -10.74 31.68
N GLN A 1030 -30.15 -11.08 32.82
CA GLN A 1030 -30.54 -10.52 34.11
C GLN A 1030 -30.35 -9.00 34.15
N ILE A 1031 -29.29 -8.47 33.51
CA ILE A 1031 -29.09 -7.01 33.34
C ILE A 1031 -30.24 -6.39 32.55
N GLN A 1032 -30.62 -6.99 31.42
CA GLN A 1032 -31.72 -6.46 30.60
C GLN A 1032 -33.05 -6.48 31.33
N LEU A 1033 -33.33 -7.54 32.08
CA LEU A 1033 -34.54 -7.64 32.89
C LEU A 1033 -34.56 -6.65 34.05
N ALA A 1034 -33.42 -6.45 34.71
CA ALA A 1034 -33.29 -5.45 35.78
C ALA A 1034 -33.44 -4.02 35.24
N ARG A 1035 -32.85 -3.72 34.07
CA ARG A 1035 -33.03 -2.44 33.37
C ARG A 1035 -34.51 -2.17 33.12
N LEU A 1036 -35.21 -3.14 32.55
CA LEU A 1036 -36.65 -3.05 32.29
C LEU A 1036 -37.46 -2.78 33.56
N TYR A 1037 -37.26 -3.57 34.62
CA TYR A 1037 -38.03 -3.39 35.87
C TYR A 1037 -37.81 -2.01 36.46
N LEU A 1038 -36.55 -1.57 36.57
CA LEU A 1038 -36.22 -0.28 37.17
C LEU A 1038 -36.71 0.90 36.32
N HIS A 1039 -36.64 0.80 34.99
CA HIS A 1039 -37.20 1.79 34.08
C HIS A 1039 -38.69 2.03 34.35
N HIS A 1040 -39.45 0.95 34.60
CA HIS A 1040 -40.88 1.01 34.93
C HIS A 1040 -41.18 1.06 36.44
N GLN A 1041 -40.23 1.50 37.28
CA GLN A 1041 -40.39 1.65 38.74
C GLN A 1041 -40.81 0.37 39.48
N TRP A 1042 -40.49 -0.78 38.91
CA TRP A 1042 -40.72 -2.09 39.51
C TRP A 1042 -39.48 -2.56 40.28
N PRO A 1043 -39.65 -3.25 41.43
CA PRO A 1043 -38.50 -3.72 42.19
C PRO A 1043 -37.71 -4.77 41.40
N ALA A 1044 -36.44 -4.48 41.14
CA ALA A 1044 -35.44 -5.48 40.79
C ALA A 1044 -34.84 -6.08 42.08
N SER A 1045 -34.49 -7.36 42.04
CA SER A 1045 -33.89 -8.04 43.19
C SER A 1045 -32.49 -7.49 43.47
N ASP A 1046 -32.30 -6.90 44.64
CA ASP A 1046 -31.00 -6.40 45.08
C ASP A 1046 -29.94 -7.52 45.14
N SER A 1047 -30.35 -8.77 45.42
CA SER A 1047 -29.42 -9.91 45.41
C SER A 1047 -28.92 -10.25 44.01
N VAL A 1048 -29.74 -10.07 42.98
CA VAL A 1048 -29.37 -10.27 41.57
C VAL A 1048 -28.44 -9.15 41.12
N LEU A 1049 -28.80 -7.89 41.40
CA LEU A 1049 -27.93 -6.73 41.11
C LEU A 1049 -26.57 -6.89 41.79
N LEU A 1050 -26.55 -7.30 43.05
CA LEU A 1050 -25.32 -7.56 43.81
C LEU A 1050 -24.50 -8.71 43.20
N SER A 1051 -25.15 -9.81 42.82
CA SER A 1051 -24.50 -10.96 42.17
C SER A 1051 -23.85 -10.60 40.85
N ILE A 1052 -24.52 -9.81 40.01
CA ILE A 1052 -24.00 -9.36 38.72
C ILE A 1052 -22.85 -8.36 38.93
N ALA A 1053 -23.03 -7.38 39.81
CA ALA A 1053 -21.99 -6.40 40.13
C ALA A 1053 -20.74 -7.04 40.74
N ALA A 1054 -20.89 -8.16 41.46
CA ALA A 1054 -19.77 -8.94 41.97
C ALA A 1054 -18.94 -9.60 40.86
N GLN A 1055 -19.54 -9.92 39.70
CA GLN A 1055 -18.86 -10.52 38.56
C GLN A 1055 -18.12 -9.46 37.73
N GLU A 1056 -16.79 -9.55 37.70
CA GLU A 1056 -15.92 -8.54 37.08
C GLU A 1056 -16.22 -8.32 35.60
N LYS A 1057 -16.58 -9.36 34.84
CA LYS A 1057 -16.91 -9.25 33.43
C LYS A 1057 -18.19 -8.45 33.15
N TYR A 1058 -19.22 -8.60 33.99
CA TYR A 1058 -20.57 -8.09 33.72
C TYR A 1058 -20.89 -6.77 34.42
N ARG A 1059 -20.09 -6.40 35.42
CA ARG A 1059 -20.25 -5.18 36.22
C ARG A 1059 -20.40 -3.91 35.37
N ILE A 1060 -19.59 -3.71 34.32
CA ILE A 1060 -19.66 -2.53 33.45
C ILE A 1060 -20.94 -2.50 32.63
N TYR A 1061 -21.41 -3.64 32.15
CA TYR A 1061 -22.66 -3.74 31.39
C TYR A 1061 -23.86 -3.35 32.27
N LEU A 1062 -23.90 -3.82 33.53
CA LEU A 1062 -24.90 -3.38 34.49
C LEU A 1062 -24.82 -1.88 34.75
N TRP A 1063 -23.61 -1.35 34.93
CA TRP A 1063 -23.42 0.08 35.18
C TRP A 1063 -23.91 0.94 34.01
N LEU A 1064 -23.59 0.55 32.77
CA LEU A 1064 -24.05 1.25 31.55
C LEU A 1064 -25.57 1.17 31.42
N ALA A 1065 -26.17 -0.01 31.63
CA ALA A 1065 -27.61 -0.20 31.58
C ALA A 1065 -28.37 0.68 32.60
N LEU A 1066 -27.88 0.77 33.84
CA LEU A 1066 -28.48 1.64 34.86
C LEU A 1066 -28.24 3.13 34.59
N LYS A 1067 -27.10 3.48 33.98
CA LYS A 1067 -26.81 4.86 33.58
C LYS A 1067 -27.75 5.35 32.50
N GLU A 1068 -28.02 4.52 31.50
CA GLU A 1068 -28.92 4.81 30.38
C GLU A 1068 -30.31 5.22 30.87
N ILE A 1069 -30.84 4.53 31.90
CA ILE A 1069 -32.16 4.81 32.48
C ILE A 1069 -32.14 5.76 33.70
N ASN A 1070 -31.01 6.42 33.97
CA ASN A 1070 -30.81 7.33 35.11
C ASN A 1070 -31.07 6.71 36.51
N GLN A 1071 -30.80 5.41 36.70
CA GLN A 1071 -30.99 4.64 37.95
C GLN A 1071 -29.66 4.17 38.58
N LEU A 1072 -28.58 4.96 38.45
CA LEU A 1072 -27.25 4.61 38.99
C LEU A 1072 -27.18 4.58 40.53
N ASP A 1073 -28.19 5.10 41.22
CA ASP A 1073 -28.37 4.97 42.66
C ASP A 1073 -28.67 3.51 43.08
N ARG A 1074 -29.29 2.72 42.19
CA ARG A 1074 -29.54 1.28 42.39
C ARG A 1074 -28.33 0.39 42.17
N PHE A 1075 -27.24 0.93 41.62
CA PHE A 1075 -26.01 0.17 41.44
C PHE A 1075 -25.39 -0.17 42.81
N PRO A 1076 -25.05 -1.44 43.10
CA PRO A 1076 -24.53 -1.84 44.41
C PRO A 1076 -23.32 -1.00 44.87
N SER A 1077 -23.45 -0.35 46.02
CA SER A 1077 -22.47 0.61 46.55
C SER A 1077 -21.08 0.01 46.74
N ALA A 1078 -21.01 -1.29 47.07
CA ALA A 1078 -19.77 -2.04 47.24
C ALA A 1078 -18.85 -2.02 46.00
N TRP A 1079 -19.41 -1.87 44.80
CA TRP A 1079 -18.68 -1.94 43.53
C TRP A 1079 -18.70 -0.64 42.73
N LYS A 1080 -19.28 0.44 43.30
CA LYS A 1080 -19.48 1.73 42.61
C LYS A 1080 -18.19 2.53 42.43
N GLN A 1081 -17.11 2.13 43.10
CA GLN A 1081 -15.80 2.76 43.02
C GLN A 1081 -15.22 2.65 41.60
N GLN A 1082 -14.57 3.73 41.14
CA GLN A 1082 -13.97 3.83 39.80
C GLN A 1082 -13.02 2.65 39.49
N GLU A 1083 -12.26 2.16 40.48
CA GLU A 1083 -11.37 1.00 40.34
C GLU A 1083 -12.10 -0.27 39.92
N SER A 1084 -13.26 -0.54 40.52
CA SER A 1084 -14.06 -1.73 40.23
C SER A 1084 -14.63 -1.67 38.82
N ILE A 1085 -15.03 -0.48 38.37
CA ILE A 1085 -15.51 -0.26 37.00
C ILE A 1085 -14.36 -0.37 36.00
N ALA A 1086 -13.19 0.22 36.28
CA ALA A 1086 -12.00 0.10 35.43
C ALA A 1086 -11.57 -1.36 35.26
N LYS A 1087 -11.59 -2.16 36.33
CA LYS A 1087 -11.30 -3.60 36.25
C LYS A 1087 -12.29 -4.30 35.33
N SER A 1088 -13.58 -3.96 35.42
CA SER A 1088 -14.61 -4.54 34.56
C SER A 1088 -14.47 -4.15 33.09
N VAL A 1089 -14.09 -2.90 32.80
CA VAL A 1089 -13.77 -2.43 31.45
C VAL A 1089 -12.63 -3.27 30.84
N LEU A 1090 -11.60 -3.61 31.62
CA LEU A 1090 -10.52 -4.50 31.18
C LEU A 1090 -11.06 -5.90 30.86
N TYR A 1091 -11.86 -6.52 31.75
CA TYR A 1091 -12.47 -7.83 31.49
C TYR A 1091 -13.37 -7.85 30.25
N GLY A 1092 -14.02 -6.72 29.94
CA GLY A 1092 -14.80 -6.56 28.71
C GLY A 1092 -13.97 -6.60 27.42
N ASN A 1093 -12.64 -6.41 27.52
CA ASN A 1093 -11.69 -6.33 26.41
C ASN A 1093 -10.72 -7.52 26.34
N VAL A 1094 -11.05 -8.65 26.98
CA VAL A 1094 -10.23 -9.87 26.90
C VAL A 1094 -10.24 -10.40 25.46
N PRO A 1095 -9.07 -10.54 24.79
CA PRO A 1095 -8.99 -11.13 23.47
C PRO A 1095 -9.51 -12.57 23.45
N TYR A 1096 -10.09 -12.99 22.34
CA TYR A 1096 -10.72 -14.32 22.21
C TYR A 1096 -9.79 -15.51 22.46
N HIS A 1097 -8.47 -15.31 22.35
CA HIS A 1097 -7.44 -16.34 22.55
C HIS A 1097 -6.83 -16.32 23.97
N ILE A 1098 -7.28 -15.43 24.87
CA ILE A 1098 -6.78 -15.32 26.24
C ILE A 1098 -7.79 -15.86 27.22
N GLU A 1099 -7.38 -16.84 28.03
CA GLU A 1099 -8.15 -17.35 29.15
C GLU A 1099 -7.54 -16.87 30.47
N LEU A 1100 -8.27 -16.03 31.21
CA LEU A 1100 -7.75 -15.48 32.46
C LEU A 1100 -7.89 -16.45 33.63
N ASP A 1101 -6.80 -16.64 34.37
CA ASP A 1101 -6.79 -17.28 35.68
C ASP A 1101 -6.95 -16.23 36.80
N SER A 1102 -6.16 -15.15 36.77
CA SER A 1102 -6.19 -14.13 37.82
C SER A 1102 -5.80 -12.74 37.30
N VAL A 1103 -6.40 -11.69 37.90
CA VAL A 1103 -6.11 -10.27 37.59
C VAL A 1103 -6.02 -9.47 38.89
N VAL A 1104 -4.89 -8.79 39.11
CA VAL A 1104 -4.57 -8.07 40.34
C VAL A 1104 -4.19 -6.63 40.01
N LEU A 1105 -4.80 -5.65 40.68
CA LEU A 1105 -4.43 -4.25 40.52
C LEU A 1105 -3.01 -4.01 41.09
N LEU A 1106 -2.20 -3.29 40.33
CA LEU A 1106 -0.87 -2.84 40.72
C LEU A 1106 -0.84 -1.35 41.12
N GLY A 1107 -1.68 -0.52 40.49
CA GLY A 1107 -1.79 0.91 40.83
C GLY A 1107 -2.65 1.68 39.85
N LYS A 1108 -2.72 3.00 40.03
CA LYS A 1108 -3.40 3.95 39.13
C LYS A 1108 -2.55 5.20 38.90
N GLN A 1109 -2.80 5.89 37.79
CA GLN A 1109 -2.08 7.13 37.42
C GLN A 1109 -3.00 8.07 36.63
N HIS A 1110 -2.92 9.38 36.91
CA HIS A 1110 -3.56 10.39 36.06
C HIS A 1110 -2.80 10.53 34.73
N THR A 1111 -3.54 10.65 33.63
CA THR A 1111 -2.98 10.89 32.31
C THR A 1111 -3.90 11.79 31.48
N VAL A 1112 -3.35 12.33 30.41
CA VAL A 1112 -4.11 13.03 29.39
C VAL A 1112 -4.04 12.21 28.11
N HIS A 1113 -5.17 12.06 27.44
CA HIS A 1113 -5.27 11.41 26.14
C HIS A 1113 -6.29 12.17 25.29
N ARG A 1114 -5.86 12.74 24.15
CA ARG A 1114 -6.70 13.54 23.24
C ARG A 1114 -7.50 14.63 23.98
N PHE A 1115 -6.80 15.52 24.69
CA PHE A 1115 -7.34 16.58 25.56
C PHE A 1115 -8.23 16.14 26.73
N LYS A 1116 -8.51 14.84 26.90
CA LYS A 1116 -9.30 14.33 28.02
C LYS A 1116 -8.36 13.96 29.16
N LYS A 1117 -8.50 14.65 30.30
CA LYS A 1117 -7.85 14.28 31.56
C LYS A 1117 -8.61 13.13 32.19
N GLY A 1118 -7.87 12.18 32.76
CA GLY A 1118 -8.50 11.07 33.44
C GLY A 1118 -7.50 10.11 34.08
N THR A 1119 -8.03 9.03 34.63
CA THR A 1119 -7.26 8.03 35.38
C THR A 1119 -7.16 6.74 34.60
N VAL A 1120 -5.96 6.15 34.60
CA VAL A 1120 -5.70 4.80 34.09
C VAL A 1120 -5.29 3.88 35.24
N TYR A 1121 -5.59 2.59 35.11
CA TYR A 1121 -5.36 1.56 36.12
C TYR A 1121 -4.51 0.45 35.53
N LEU A 1122 -3.42 0.08 36.20
CA LEU A 1122 -2.53 -1.00 35.79
C LEU A 1122 -2.83 -2.27 36.59
N TYR A 1123 -2.88 -3.39 35.90
CA TYR A 1123 -3.10 -4.71 36.45
C TYR A 1123 -1.94 -5.63 36.06
N LYS A 1124 -1.66 -6.63 36.88
CA LYS A 1124 -1.02 -7.87 36.41
C LYS A 1124 -2.09 -8.93 36.22
N PHE A 1125 -1.92 -9.76 35.20
CA PHE A 1125 -2.82 -10.88 34.93
C PHE A 1125 -2.04 -12.16 34.63
N ARG A 1126 -2.67 -13.31 34.84
CA ARG A 1126 -2.13 -14.64 34.50
C ARG A 1126 -3.15 -15.38 33.66
N GLN A 1127 -2.67 -16.12 32.66
CA GLN A 1127 -3.52 -16.95 31.81
C GLN A 1127 -3.66 -18.36 32.41
N LYS A 1128 -4.72 -19.08 32.07
CA LYS A 1128 -4.81 -20.51 32.37
C LYS A 1128 -3.66 -21.23 31.66
N GLU A 1129 -3.05 -22.20 32.34
CA GLU A 1129 -1.89 -22.97 31.85
C GLU A 1129 -0.56 -22.20 31.71
N ASP A 1130 -0.54 -20.89 31.97
CA ASP A 1130 0.69 -20.10 32.00
C ASP A 1130 1.13 -19.82 33.45
N GLU A 1131 2.39 -20.09 33.77
CA GLU A 1131 2.96 -19.77 35.08
C GLU A 1131 3.35 -18.30 35.20
N GLU A 1132 3.46 -17.59 34.08
CA GLU A 1132 3.93 -16.21 34.04
C GLU A 1132 2.82 -15.16 34.23
N TRP A 1133 3.19 -14.05 34.87
CA TRP A 1133 2.34 -12.88 35.01
C TRP A 1133 2.66 -11.88 33.91
N TYR A 1134 1.61 -11.34 33.29
CA TYR A 1134 1.66 -10.27 32.29
C TYR A 1134 1.01 -9.00 32.83
N LEU A 1135 1.11 -7.90 32.08
CA LEU A 1135 0.56 -6.60 32.46
C LEU A 1135 -0.61 -6.20 31.56
N GLY A 1136 -1.68 -5.70 32.16
CA GLY A 1136 -2.83 -5.11 31.47
C GLY A 1136 -3.12 -3.70 32.00
N ILE A 1137 -3.79 -2.89 31.21
CA ILE A 1137 -4.16 -1.52 31.60
C ILE A 1137 -5.60 -1.23 31.23
N SER A 1138 -6.28 -0.43 32.04
CA SER A 1138 -7.65 0.00 31.83
C SER A 1138 -7.79 1.50 31.96
N GLY A 1139 -8.59 2.10 31.10
CA GLY A 1139 -8.91 3.53 31.10
C GLY A 1139 -9.48 3.94 29.75
N LEU A 1140 -9.73 5.22 29.51
CA LEU A 1140 -9.53 6.38 30.38
C LEU A 1140 -10.77 6.61 31.25
N GLN A 1141 -10.63 6.50 32.56
CA GLN A 1141 -11.69 6.86 33.53
C GLN A 1141 -11.71 8.38 33.78
N PRO A 1142 -12.83 8.98 34.22
CA PRO A 1142 -12.90 10.40 34.54
C PRO A 1142 -11.86 10.84 35.59
N ASP A 1143 -11.44 12.10 35.54
CA ASP A 1143 -10.45 12.66 36.49
C ASP A 1143 -11.01 12.75 37.92
N ASP A 1144 -12.32 12.99 38.06
CA ASP A 1144 -13.03 12.86 39.33
C ASP A 1144 -13.25 11.38 39.67
N GLU A 1145 -12.53 10.88 40.67
CA GLU A 1145 -12.60 9.48 41.12
C GLU A 1145 -13.97 9.05 41.67
N LYS A 1146 -14.87 10.01 41.93
CA LYS A 1146 -16.27 9.72 42.29
C LYS A 1146 -17.12 9.36 41.08
N GLN A 1147 -16.61 9.60 39.87
CA GLN A 1147 -17.26 9.30 38.61
C GLN A 1147 -16.58 8.11 37.94
N SER A 1148 -17.33 7.37 37.14
CA SER A 1148 -16.84 6.24 36.35
C SER A 1148 -17.30 6.37 34.91
N SER A 1149 -16.62 5.68 34.00
CA SER A 1149 -16.94 5.66 32.58
C SER A 1149 -16.76 4.26 31.99
N GLY A 1150 -17.53 3.95 30.96
CA GLY A 1150 -17.31 2.76 30.11
C GLY A 1150 -16.31 2.99 28.98
N ASN A 1151 -15.59 4.11 28.98
CA ASN A 1151 -14.59 4.43 27.97
C ASN A 1151 -13.48 3.37 27.93
N GLN A 1152 -13.23 2.81 26.75
CA GLN A 1152 -12.23 1.78 26.50
C GLN A 1152 -10.90 2.34 25.96
N SER A 1153 -10.79 3.66 25.78
CA SER A 1153 -9.59 4.33 25.25
C SER A 1153 -8.38 4.11 26.16
N LEU A 1154 -7.33 3.42 25.72
CA LEU A 1154 -6.19 2.99 26.56
C LEU A 1154 -6.47 1.77 27.44
N THR A 1155 -7.45 0.93 27.07
CA THR A 1155 -7.66 -0.39 27.68
C THR A 1155 -7.00 -1.47 26.83
N GLN A 1156 -6.18 -2.32 27.44
CA GLN A 1156 -5.51 -3.42 26.73
C GLN A 1156 -4.94 -4.51 27.65
N PHE A 1157 -4.96 -5.75 27.15
CA PHE A 1157 -4.03 -6.80 27.57
C PHE A 1157 -2.73 -6.69 26.76
N THR A 1158 -1.58 -6.73 27.43
CA THR A 1158 -0.27 -6.65 26.78
C THR A 1158 0.52 -7.94 26.93
N ASN A 1159 1.50 -8.15 26.05
CA ASN A 1159 2.48 -9.24 26.17
C ASN A 1159 3.67 -8.87 27.08
N ILE A 1160 3.58 -7.77 27.85
CA ILE A 1160 4.65 -7.37 28.78
C ILE A 1160 4.56 -8.23 30.03
N ARG A 1161 5.61 -9.01 30.28
CA ARG A 1161 5.80 -9.78 31.53
C ARG A 1161 5.99 -8.85 32.73
N TYR A 1162 5.29 -9.16 33.81
CA TYR A 1162 5.45 -8.51 35.11
C TYR A 1162 6.74 -8.99 35.79
N SER A 1163 7.57 -8.05 36.24
CA SER A 1163 8.79 -8.34 37.00
C SER A 1163 8.65 -7.89 38.45
N LYS A 1164 8.93 -8.77 39.41
CA LYS A 1164 8.97 -8.41 40.84
C LYS A 1164 10.18 -7.54 41.20
N GLU A 1165 11.22 -7.55 40.37
CA GLU A 1165 12.49 -6.85 40.62
C GLU A 1165 12.43 -5.37 40.22
N LYS A 1166 11.40 -4.97 39.47
CA LYS A 1166 11.23 -3.61 38.94
C LYS A 1166 10.13 -2.84 39.69
N PRO A 1167 10.31 -1.53 39.98
CA PRO A 1167 9.25 -0.72 40.57
C PRO A 1167 7.97 -0.72 39.71
N VAL A 1168 6.80 -0.80 40.36
CA VAL A 1168 5.50 -0.77 39.66
C VAL A 1168 5.36 0.49 38.80
N ALA A 1169 5.82 1.64 39.27
CA ALA A 1169 5.77 2.90 38.52
C ALA A 1169 6.58 2.84 37.20
N GLU A 1170 7.71 2.12 37.15
CA GLU A 1170 8.48 1.92 35.91
C GLU A 1170 7.67 1.07 34.92
N GLN A 1171 7.11 -0.04 35.40
CA GLN A 1171 6.32 -0.97 34.60
C GLN A 1171 5.01 -0.34 34.11
N PHE A 1172 4.36 0.48 34.95
CA PHE A 1172 3.16 1.25 34.60
C PHE A 1172 3.44 2.17 33.42
N ASN A 1173 4.45 3.02 33.55
CA ASN A 1173 4.80 3.97 32.50
C ASN A 1173 5.15 3.24 31.19
N LYS A 1174 5.80 2.07 31.26
CA LYS A 1174 6.08 1.24 30.09
C LYS A 1174 4.80 0.73 29.42
N VAL A 1175 3.84 0.20 30.18
CA VAL A 1175 2.57 -0.30 29.63
C VAL A 1175 1.72 0.83 29.07
N LEU A 1176 1.54 1.92 29.82
CA LEU A 1176 0.77 3.08 29.37
C LEU A 1176 1.33 3.66 28.07
N ARG A 1177 2.67 3.72 27.95
CA ARG A 1177 3.35 4.05 26.70
C ARG A 1177 2.97 3.06 25.60
N GLN A 1178 3.23 1.77 25.79
CA GLN A 1178 2.94 0.75 24.77
C GLN A 1178 1.48 0.78 24.30
N VAL A 1179 0.51 1.02 25.19
CA VAL A 1179 -0.91 1.07 24.78
C VAL A 1179 -1.24 2.36 24.02
N LYS A 1180 -0.69 3.51 24.43
CA LYS A 1180 -0.75 4.73 23.60
C LYS A 1180 -0.09 4.50 22.23
N TYR A 1181 0.90 3.63 22.17
CA TYR A 1181 1.69 3.32 21.00
C TYR A 1181 1.02 2.35 20.01
N LYS A 1182 0.50 1.24 20.52
CA LYS A 1182 -0.11 0.16 19.73
C LYS A 1182 -1.41 0.60 19.06
N ASN A 1183 -2.25 1.34 19.79
CA ASN A 1183 -3.50 1.88 19.25
C ASN A 1183 -3.29 2.84 18.06
N ARG A 1184 -2.04 3.23 17.76
CA ARG A 1184 -1.70 4.20 16.70
C ARG A 1184 -0.81 3.61 15.60
N TYR A 1185 0.26 2.86 15.91
CA TYR A 1185 1.27 2.48 14.90
C TYR A 1185 1.35 0.98 14.54
N GLY A 1186 0.40 0.14 14.99
CA GLY A 1186 0.38 -1.30 14.61
C GLY A 1186 1.59 -2.12 15.10
N TRP A 1187 2.17 -1.71 16.24
CA TRP A 1187 3.53 -2.09 16.70
C TRP A 1187 3.77 -3.57 17.05
N ASP A 1188 2.72 -4.41 17.13
CA ASP A 1188 2.78 -5.82 17.59
C ASP A 1188 2.27 -6.83 16.53
N ASP A 1189 2.10 -6.45 15.26
CA ASP A 1189 1.77 -7.41 14.16
C ASP A 1189 2.96 -8.34 13.79
N ASP A 1190 3.79 -8.71 14.78
CA ASP A 1190 4.87 -9.69 14.68
C ASP A 1190 4.34 -11.08 14.28
N PHE A 1191 3.05 -11.37 14.49
CA PHE A 1191 2.44 -12.65 14.09
C PHE A 1191 2.39 -12.85 12.56
N ASN A 1192 2.37 -11.77 11.75
CA ASN A 1192 2.27 -11.89 10.28
C ASN A 1192 3.59 -11.64 9.53
N ARG A 1193 4.58 -10.98 10.15
CA ARG A 1193 5.86 -10.67 9.47
C ARG A 1193 6.93 -11.75 9.61
N GLY A 1194 6.87 -12.59 10.65
CA GLY A 1194 7.80 -13.71 10.84
C GLY A 1194 7.78 -14.73 9.70
N MET A 1195 6.61 -14.97 9.09
CA MET A 1195 6.46 -15.93 7.97
C MET A 1195 7.23 -15.56 6.70
N LEU A 1196 7.55 -14.28 6.47
CA LEU A 1196 8.30 -13.87 5.28
C LEU A 1196 9.81 -14.09 5.41
N MET A 1197 10.35 -14.12 6.64
CA MET A 1197 11.79 -14.33 6.86
C MET A 1197 12.19 -15.80 7.06
N ASP A 1198 11.26 -16.65 7.50
CA ASP A 1198 11.55 -18.10 7.68
C ASP A 1198 11.41 -18.93 6.39
N SER A 1199 11.03 -18.32 5.27
CA SER A 1199 10.81 -19.03 3.99
C SER A 1199 12.05 -19.18 3.09
N ASN A 1200 13.23 -18.76 3.55
CA ASN A 1200 14.50 -18.91 2.80
C ASN A 1200 15.64 -19.48 3.66
N TYR A 1201 15.39 -20.63 4.28
CA TYR A 1201 16.45 -21.53 4.76
C TYR A 1201 16.45 -22.84 3.98
#